data_AF-A0A1R1XRG7-F1
#
_entry.id   AF-A0A1R1XRG7-F1
#
_cell.length_a   1.000
_cell.length_b   1.000
_cell.length_c   1.000
_cell.angle_alpha   90.00
_cell.angle_beta   90.00
_cell.angle_gamma   90.00
#
_symmetry.space_group_name_H-M   'P 1'
#
loop_
_entity.id
_entity.type
_entity.pdbx_description
1 polymer ?
#
loop_
_entity_poly.entity_id
_entity_poly.type
_entity_poly.pdbx_seq_one_letter_code
_entity_poly.pdbx_strand_id
1 'polypeptide(L)'
;MSREQIRYDGRVAIVTGAGGGLGRQYSLLLASRGASVVVNDFGSSVQNNVKVMAADVVVQEIVKAGGKAVANYDSVENGERIVEQAMRAYGRIDIIINNAGNLRDKTFSKATDQEWDQVYQVHLKGSYKVTAAAWPIMRKQKFGRIIMTSSTSGIYGNFGQSNYGAAKFGLVGLSYSLSIEGAKYNITCNTIVPTAASAMTKTSMSQEALDIYDPRYVAPIVAYLTNENCNVSGCVFESAGGFHASTRWELSGGALFKSDSSLTPAAIKHRWNEINSFDKNVVYANHKVTVDYIKFAQDSDKMSTNPQGPELRYDGNVAIVTGAGNGLGRQYSLMLARYGANVVVNDVGKSQSGQRAADLVVQEIKAAGGQAVADYNSVEDGDRIVQTAINAFGRVDILINNAGILRDKSFINMTEQEWDQVYRVHLYGTYKTTKAAWSHFVKQKSGSIINTSSTVGLYGNFGQANYSSMKAAMLGFTNVLAIEGSKYNIRVNALAPNAGTAMTATILPKELVELFKPDYVAPFVLFLCHNSCKDSGNFYQVGSCWGGRVRRQRSGGYTFPQDENLTIEAVRDKFSVIHNFEDGRAHHVANNAQNVQEYIPQILKLNPQFSSKLPSPGTKVVDVLAARNHKFAPTEFTYTQRDVMLYAVGIGASRRDLNIVYELSPSFQTFPTFAVIPAFFVKANYEQFIPKFHPMMLLHGEQSVVMHSEFPTSATLVCTPQIVDIADKVKGAAVTMKISLVDKSNNKLIAECESTSFIRGIGGFSKVLGYKRAPAASRLPVSLITAESPKSSPDNTISQRISPDQAAVYRLSGDYNPLHIDPEMAAKGNFKDPILHGLCSMGFASRHLVNGMAGGDPSKLRSLKVRFSSPVYPGETIQTNMWIDKSNPNRVLFSAKVVERDITVISNAVAEFSEPAKISVAKSNL
;
A
#
# COMPACT_ATOMS: atom_id res chain seq x y z
N MET A 1 -42.66 -18.71 -18.54
CA MET A 1 -41.70 -19.31 -19.48
C MET A 1 -40.42 -19.61 -18.71
N SER A 2 -40.09 -20.89 -18.50
CA SER A 2 -38.82 -21.29 -17.88
C SER A 2 -37.67 -20.70 -18.70
N ARG A 3 -36.89 -19.77 -18.14
CA ARG A 3 -35.73 -19.21 -18.84
C ARG A 3 -34.74 -20.35 -19.11
N GLU A 4 -34.44 -20.56 -20.38
CA GLU A 4 -33.53 -21.62 -20.83
C GLU A 4 -32.16 -21.44 -20.17
N GLN A 5 -31.66 -22.52 -19.56
CA GLN A 5 -30.39 -22.54 -18.84
C GLN A 5 -29.24 -22.46 -19.84
N ILE A 6 -28.25 -21.60 -19.59
CA ILE A 6 -27.00 -21.52 -20.33
C ILE A 6 -26.17 -22.78 -20.07
N ARG A 7 -25.83 -23.46 -21.16
CA ARG A 7 -25.08 -24.73 -21.20
C ARG A 7 -23.75 -24.57 -21.94
N TYR A 8 -22.86 -25.54 -21.71
CA TYR A 8 -21.54 -25.71 -22.33
C TYR A 8 -21.35 -27.15 -22.82
N ASP A 9 -22.45 -27.84 -23.13
CA ASP A 9 -22.41 -29.23 -23.56
C ASP A 9 -21.52 -29.37 -24.81
N GLY A 10 -20.54 -30.29 -24.74
CA GLY A 10 -19.56 -30.51 -25.80
C GLY A 10 -18.42 -29.49 -25.88
N ARG A 11 -18.36 -28.49 -24.99
CA ARG A 11 -17.25 -27.54 -24.88
C ARG A 11 -16.15 -28.06 -23.95
N VAL A 12 -14.91 -27.73 -24.27
CA VAL A 12 -13.73 -28.07 -23.43
C VAL A 12 -13.11 -26.80 -22.85
N ALA A 13 -12.92 -26.77 -21.54
CA ALA A 13 -12.31 -25.65 -20.82
C ALA A 13 -10.99 -26.04 -20.16
N ILE A 14 -9.95 -25.24 -20.37
CA ILE A 14 -8.72 -25.27 -19.57
C ILE A 14 -8.82 -24.16 -18.53
N VAL A 15 -8.65 -24.51 -17.24
CA VAL A 15 -8.58 -23.54 -16.14
C VAL A 15 -7.25 -23.72 -15.42
N THR A 16 -6.39 -22.70 -15.46
CA THR A 16 -5.07 -22.75 -14.80
C THR A 16 -5.13 -22.25 -13.36
N GLY A 17 -4.32 -22.84 -12.47
CA GLY A 17 -4.38 -22.58 -11.02
C GLY A 17 -5.76 -22.93 -10.43
N ALA A 18 -6.29 -24.09 -10.85
CA ALA A 18 -7.66 -24.50 -10.58
C ALA A 18 -7.84 -25.39 -9.34
N GLY A 19 -6.79 -25.63 -8.57
CA GLY A 19 -6.84 -26.44 -7.35
C GLY A 19 -7.55 -25.76 -6.17
N GLY A 20 -7.83 -24.47 -6.26
CA GLY A 20 -8.55 -23.72 -5.22
C GLY A 20 -9.05 -22.35 -5.69
N GLY A 21 -9.67 -21.59 -4.79
CA GLY A 21 -10.10 -20.21 -5.01
C GLY A 21 -11.00 -20.03 -6.25
N LEU A 22 -10.72 -18.98 -7.04
CA LEU A 22 -11.44 -18.65 -8.27
C LEU A 22 -11.38 -19.77 -9.31
N GLY A 23 -10.20 -20.32 -9.58
CA GLY A 23 -10.01 -21.37 -10.58
C GLY A 23 -10.86 -22.60 -10.28
N ARG A 24 -10.90 -23.05 -9.02
CA ARG A 24 -11.80 -24.15 -8.60
C ARG A 24 -13.27 -23.82 -8.86
N GLN A 25 -13.73 -22.62 -8.51
CA GLN A 25 -15.14 -22.23 -8.73
C GLN A 25 -15.51 -22.11 -10.21
N TYR A 26 -14.61 -21.65 -11.06
CA TYR A 26 -14.82 -21.65 -12.51
C TYR A 26 -14.97 -23.07 -13.05
N SER A 27 -14.08 -23.99 -12.65
CA SER A 27 -14.11 -25.40 -13.05
C SER A 27 -15.41 -26.07 -12.63
N LEU A 28 -15.84 -25.90 -11.38
CA LEU A 28 -17.08 -26.47 -10.87
C LEU A 28 -18.31 -25.91 -11.61
N LEU A 29 -18.38 -24.59 -11.80
CA LEU A 29 -19.52 -23.96 -12.47
C LEU A 29 -19.63 -24.40 -13.93
N LEU A 30 -18.53 -24.37 -14.70
CA LEU A 30 -18.53 -24.79 -16.10
C LEU A 30 -18.88 -26.28 -16.25
N ALA A 31 -18.32 -27.14 -15.40
CA ALA A 31 -18.63 -28.58 -15.43
C ALA A 31 -20.09 -28.86 -15.06
N SER A 32 -20.64 -28.16 -14.07
CA SER A 32 -22.07 -28.28 -13.70
C SER A 32 -23.02 -27.90 -14.84
N ARG A 33 -22.53 -27.12 -15.81
CA ARG A 33 -23.25 -26.67 -17.00
C ARG A 33 -22.84 -27.43 -18.27
N GLY A 34 -22.15 -28.57 -18.14
CA GLY A 34 -21.90 -29.52 -19.24
C GLY A 34 -20.52 -29.45 -19.91
N ALA A 35 -19.64 -28.54 -19.47
CA ALA A 35 -18.28 -28.47 -20.02
C ALA A 35 -17.43 -29.67 -19.55
N SER A 36 -16.54 -30.15 -20.42
CA SER A 36 -15.41 -30.99 -20.02
C SER A 36 -14.25 -30.10 -19.58
N VAL A 37 -13.71 -30.31 -18.37
CA VAL A 37 -12.74 -29.39 -17.76
C VAL A 37 -11.37 -30.02 -17.55
N VAL A 38 -10.30 -29.38 -18.05
CA VAL A 38 -8.93 -29.64 -17.63
C VAL A 38 -8.62 -28.75 -16.44
N VAL A 39 -8.46 -29.37 -15.27
CA VAL A 39 -8.11 -28.72 -14.02
C VAL A 39 -6.59 -28.72 -13.90
N ASN A 40 -5.95 -27.59 -14.25
CA ASN A 40 -4.49 -27.45 -14.12
C ASN A 40 -4.12 -26.85 -12.75
N ASP A 41 -3.37 -27.61 -11.95
CA ASP A 41 -2.73 -27.12 -10.73
C ASP A 41 -1.58 -28.07 -10.32
N PHE A 42 -0.37 -27.54 -10.17
CA PHE A 42 0.79 -28.32 -9.72
C PHE A 42 0.94 -28.37 -8.19
N GLY A 43 0.09 -27.64 -7.46
CA GLY A 43 0.09 -27.58 -6.00
C GLY A 43 -0.29 -28.92 -5.38
N SER A 44 0.32 -29.21 -4.23
CA SER A 44 0.05 -30.43 -3.45
C SER A 44 -0.04 -30.13 -1.96
N SER A 45 -0.84 -30.90 -1.24
CA SER A 45 -0.90 -30.91 0.22
C SER A 45 -0.61 -32.32 0.76
N VAL A 46 -0.30 -32.43 2.06
CA VAL A 46 -0.18 -33.73 2.73
C VAL A 46 -1.43 -33.94 3.58
N GLN A 47 -2.18 -35.02 3.31
CA GLN A 47 -3.34 -35.43 4.11
C GLN A 47 -3.13 -36.88 4.53
N ASN A 48 -3.22 -37.16 5.84
CA ASN A 48 -2.98 -38.49 6.40
C ASN A 48 -1.65 -39.14 5.92
N ASN A 49 -0.56 -38.36 5.90
CA ASN A 49 0.75 -38.75 5.36
C ASN A 49 0.79 -39.13 3.86
N VAL A 50 -0.25 -38.83 3.09
CA VAL A 50 -0.31 -39.03 1.64
C VAL A 50 -0.27 -37.68 0.93
N LYS A 51 0.55 -37.56 -0.12
CA LYS A 51 0.60 -36.39 -0.98
C LYS A 51 -0.66 -36.38 -1.85
N VAL A 52 -1.50 -35.35 -1.70
CA VAL A 52 -2.72 -35.14 -2.46
C VAL A 52 -2.53 -33.92 -3.37
N MET A 53 -2.70 -34.10 -4.68
CA MET A 53 -2.61 -33.01 -5.64
C MET A 53 -3.90 -32.18 -5.62
N ALA A 54 -3.78 -30.86 -5.65
CA ALA A 54 -4.93 -29.96 -5.56
C ALA A 54 -5.89 -30.12 -6.75
N ALA A 55 -5.35 -30.38 -7.95
CA ALA A 55 -6.15 -30.65 -9.15
C ALA A 55 -7.03 -31.91 -9.00
N ASP A 56 -6.50 -32.99 -8.40
CA ASP A 56 -7.23 -34.25 -8.24
C ASP A 56 -8.47 -34.08 -7.36
N VAL A 57 -8.37 -33.28 -6.30
CA VAL A 57 -9.50 -32.98 -5.41
C VAL A 57 -10.65 -32.36 -6.19
N VAL A 58 -10.36 -31.37 -7.03
CA VAL A 58 -11.39 -30.67 -7.82
C VAL A 58 -11.95 -31.58 -8.92
N VAL A 59 -11.12 -32.41 -9.55
CA VAL A 59 -11.59 -33.40 -10.54
C VAL A 59 -12.53 -34.41 -9.89
N GLN A 60 -12.19 -34.93 -8.71
CA GLN A 60 -13.05 -35.87 -7.97
C GLN A 60 -14.39 -35.24 -7.61
N GLU A 61 -14.41 -33.96 -7.18
CA GLU A 61 -15.66 -33.24 -6.93
C GLU A 61 -16.52 -33.12 -8.18
N ILE A 62 -15.92 -32.75 -9.33
CA ILE A 62 -16.63 -32.63 -10.61
C ILE A 62 -17.22 -33.99 -11.03
N VAL A 63 -16.42 -35.06 -10.99
CA VAL A 63 -16.85 -36.41 -11.40
C VAL A 63 -17.94 -36.93 -10.46
N LYS A 64 -17.81 -36.71 -9.14
CA LYS A 64 -18.82 -37.09 -8.16
C LYS A 64 -20.16 -36.37 -8.41
N ALA A 65 -20.12 -35.13 -8.91
CA ALA A 65 -21.30 -34.37 -9.30
C ALA A 65 -21.83 -34.73 -10.71
N GLY A 66 -21.26 -35.74 -11.39
CA GLY A 66 -21.67 -36.20 -12.71
C GLY A 66 -21.06 -35.43 -13.90
N GLY A 67 -20.13 -34.51 -13.64
CA GLY A 67 -19.40 -33.77 -14.67
C GLY A 67 -18.19 -34.51 -15.23
N LYS A 68 -17.53 -33.92 -16.23
CA LYS A 68 -16.34 -34.47 -16.88
C LYS A 68 -15.13 -33.59 -16.59
N ALA A 69 -14.10 -34.15 -15.96
CA ALA A 69 -12.84 -33.43 -15.76
C ALA A 69 -11.63 -34.36 -15.79
N VAL A 70 -10.46 -33.78 -16.08
CA VAL A 70 -9.16 -34.44 -15.97
C VAL A 70 -8.16 -33.49 -15.32
N ALA A 71 -7.26 -34.03 -14.50
CA ALA A 71 -6.22 -33.24 -13.86
C ALA A 71 -5.04 -33.00 -14.81
N ASN A 72 -4.36 -31.87 -14.62
CA ASN A 72 -3.05 -31.61 -15.18
C ASN A 72 -2.16 -30.98 -14.10
N TYR A 73 -0.90 -31.37 -14.03
CA TYR A 73 0.04 -30.98 -12.96
C TYR A 73 1.22 -30.15 -13.46
N ASP A 74 1.21 -29.73 -14.73
CA ASP A 74 2.30 -28.97 -15.32
C ASP A 74 2.30 -27.51 -14.82
N SER A 75 3.50 -26.92 -14.72
CA SER A 75 3.62 -25.46 -14.61
C SER A 75 3.00 -24.81 -15.86
N VAL A 76 2.38 -23.64 -15.69
CA VAL A 76 1.90 -22.82 -16.81
C VAL A 76 3.02 -22.35 -17.74
N GLU A 77 4.28 -22.46 -17.29
CA GLU A 77 5.46 -22.28 -18.13
C GLU A 77 5.61 -23.38 -19.20
N ASN A 78 4.90 -24.50 -19.07
CA ASN A 78 4.84 -25.60 -20.04
C ASN A 78 3.42 -25.68 -20.65
N GLY A 79 2.93 -24.54 -21.14
CA GLY A 79 1.56 -24.40 -21.62
C GLY A 79 1.16 -25.39 -22.72
N GLU A 80 2.12 -25.83 -23.53
CA GLU A 80 1.95 -26.89 -24.53
C GLU A 80 1.49 -28.21 -23.91
N ARG A 81 2.04 -28.63 -22.77
CA ARG A 81 1.65 -29.88 -22.08
C ARG A 81 0.24 -29.82 -21.52
N ILE A 82 -0.19 -28.64 -21.04
CA ILE A 82 -1.55 -28.41 -20.54
C ILE A 82 -2.55 -28.55 -21.71
N VAL A 83 -2.22 -27.97 -22.86
CA VAL A 83 -3.01 -28.05 -24.10
C VAL A 83 -3.04 -29.48 -24.65
N GLU A 84 -1.91 -30.19 -24.65
CA GLU A 84 -1.82 -31.60 -25.02
C GLU A 84 -2.74 -32.48 -24.17
N GLN A 85 -2.79 -32.26 -22.84
CA GLN A 85 -3.70 -32.99 -21.96
C GLN A 85 -5.17 -32.81 -22.37
N ALA A 86 -5.58 -31.58 -22.71
CA ALA A 86 -6.93 -31.30 -23.18
C ALA A 86 -7.25 -32.00 -24.50
N MET A 87 -6.32 -31.97 -25.45
CA MET A 87 -6.46 -32.64 -26.73
C MET A 87 -6.50 -34.16 -26.59
N ARG A 88 -5.69 -34.73 -25.69
CA ARG A 88 -5.65 -36.18 -25.46
C ARG A 88 -6.91 -36.70 -24.78
N ALA A 89 -7.48 -35.93 -23.84
CA ALA A 89 -8.69 -36.31 -23.12
C ALA A 89 -9.98 -36.05 -23.92
N TYR A 90 -10.04 -34.96 -24.69
CA TYR A 90 -11.30 -34.47 -25.26
C TYR A 90 -11.23 -34.07 -26.75
N GLY A 91 -10.04 -34.04 -27.37
CA GLY A 91 -9.87 -33.78 -28.81
C GLY A 91 -10.12 -32.33 -29.26
N ARG A 92 -10.41 -31.40 -28.34
CA ARG A 92 -10.71 -29.99 -28.65
C ARG A 92 -10.42 -29.08 -27.45
N ILE A 93 -10.41 -27.76 -27.68
CA ILE A 93 -10.27 -26.71 -26.65
C ILE A 93 -11.10 -25.51 -27.11
N ASP A 94 -12.07 -25.10 -26.29
CA ASP A 94 -12.98 -24.00 -26.58
C ASP A 94 -12.77 -22.80 -25.66
N ILE A 95 -12.40 -23.05 -24.41
CA ILE A 95 -12.32 -22.05 -23.34
C ILE A 95 -10.94 -22.13 -22.67
N ILE A 96 -10.29 -20.98 -22.47
CA ILE A 96 -9.09 -20.86 -21.63
C ILE A 96 -9.32 -19.79 -20.59
N ILE A 97 -9.16 -20.15 -19.32
CA ILE A 97 -9.17 -19.21 -18.20
C ILE A 97 -7.76 -19.17 -17.62
N ASN A 98 -7.01 -18.13 -18.00
CA ASN A 98 -5.66 -17.86 -17.50
C ASN A 98 -5.74 -17.23 -16.10
N ASN A 99 -5.86 -18.10 -15.09
CA ASN A 99 -6.09 -17.73 -13.70
C ASN A 99 -4.88 -18.00 -12.78
N ALA A 100 -3.95 -18.89 -13.15
CA ALA A 100 -2.79 -19.24 -12.32
C ALA A 100 -2.02 -18.01 -11.81
N GLY A 101 -1.51 -18.13 -10.59
CA GLY A 101 -0.85 -17.01 -9.94
C GLY A 101 -0.09 -17.31 -8.66
N ASN A 102 0.82 -16.40 -8.33
CA ASN A 102 1.60 -16.38 -7.09
C ASN A 102 1.81 -14.93 -6.61
N LEU A 103 2.25 -14.75 -5.35
CA LEU A 103 2.61 -13.45 -4.81
C LEU A 103 4.04 -13.46 -4.26
N ARG A 104 4.74 -12.33 -4.42
CA ARG A 104 6.09 -12.05 -3.88
C ARG A 104 6.13 -10.61 -3.37
N ASP A 105 5.22 -10.32 -2.45
CA ASP A 105 4.96 -8.96 -1.98
C ASP A 105 6.14 -8.42 -1.17
N LYS A 106 6.83 -7.41 -1.72
CA LYS A 106 7.91 -6.67 -1.08
C LYS A 106 7.95 -5.26 -1.64
N THR A 107 8.33 -4.30 -0.80
CA THR A 107 8.63 -2.94 -1.27
C THR A 107 9.65 -3.01 -2.41
N PHE A 108 9.54 -2.12 -3.39
CA PHE A 108 10.38 -2.13 -4.59
C PHE A 108 11.87 -2.16 -4.27
N SER A 109 12.29 -1.48 -3.20
CA SER A 109 13.68 -1.51 -2.70
C SER A 109 14.15 -2.91 -2.26
N LYS A 110 13.25 -3.75 -1.74
CA LYS A 110 13.55 -5.08 -1.17
C LYS A 110 13.25 -6.25 -2.11
N ALA A 111 12.45 -6.06 -3.15
CA ALA A 111 12.16 -7.09 -4.14
C ALA A 111 13.45 -7.52 -4.87
N THR A 112 13.67 -8.82 -5.03
CA THR A 112 14.82 -9.37 -5.77
C THR A 112 14.48 -9.64 -7.24
N ASP A 113 15.49 -9.76 -8.10
CA ASP A 113 15.33 -10.13 -9.51
C ASP A 113 14.65 -11.51 -9.66
N GLN A 114 14.99 -12.46 -8.78
CA GLN A 114 14.35 -13.78 -8.76
C GLN A 114 12.85 -13.69 -8.45
N GLU A 115 12.46 -12.82 -7.53
CA GLU A 115 11.05 -12.59 -7.19
C GLU A 115 10.29 -11.85 -8.29
N TRP A 116 10.97 -10.98 -9.02
CA TRP A 116 10.44 -10.37 -10.23
C TRP A 116 10.14 -11.44 -11.29
N ASP A 117 11.14 -12.27 -11.61
CA ASP A 117 11.04 -13.30 -12.64
C ASP A 117 9.96 -14.33 -12.29
N GLN A 118 9.89 -14.79 -11.04
CA GLN A 118 8.86 -15.76 -10.62
C GLN A 118 7.42 -15.25 -10.82
N VAL A 119 7.18 -13.95 -10.63
CA VAL A 119 5.85 -13.37 -10.83
C VAL A 119 5.57 -13.17 -12.32
N TYR A 120 6.55 -12.69 -13.09
CA TYR A 120 6.43 -12.55 -14.54
C TYR A 120 6.16 -13.90 -15.23
N GLN A 121 6.94 -14.94 -14.89
CA GLN A 121 6.88 -16.25 -15.51
C GLN A 121 5.51 -16.91 -15.32
N VAL A 122 4.98 -16.90 -14.08
CA VAL A 122 3.68 -17.52 -13.79
C VAL A 122 2.54 -16.74 -14.42
N HIS A 123 2.52 -15.41 -14.25
CA HIS A 123 1.35 -14.62 -14.61
C HIS A 123 1.30 -14.25 -16.08
N LEU A 124 2.34 -13.60 -16.59
CA LEU A 124 2.31 -13.01 -17.93
C LEU A 124 2.82 -14.00 -18.97
N LYS A 125 4.02 -14.58 -18.77
CA LYS A 125 4.57 -15.56 -19.70
C LYS A 125 3.75 -16.85 -19.72
N GLY A 126 3.33 -17.37 -18.57
CA GLY A 126 2.50 -18.58 -18.49
C GLY A 126 1.17 -18.44 -19.23
N SER A 127 0.48 -17.31 -19.05
CA SER A 127 -0.75 -17.00 -19.81
C SER A 127 -0.49 -16.92 -21.32
N TYR A 128 0.65 -16.33 -21.72
CA TYR A 128 1.08 -16.35 -23.12
C TYR A 128 1.27 -17.78 -23.62
N LYS A 129 2.04 -18.63 -22.92
CA LYS A 129 2.39 -19.99 -23.39
C LYS A 129 1.16 -20.89 -23.54
N VAL A 130 0.26 -20.89 -22.55
CA VAL A 130 -1.00 -21.65 -22.61
C VAL A 130 -1.87 -21.19 -23.77
N THR A 131 -2.01 -19.86 -23.92
CA THR A 131 -2.85 -19.29 -24.99
C THR A 131 -2.24 -19.53 -26.37
N ALA A 132 -0.92 -19.38 -26.52
CA ALA A 132 -0.19 -19.60 -27.76
C ALA A 132 -0.31 -21.05 -28.23
N ALA A 133 -0.18 -22.02 -27.32
CA ALA A 133 -0.33 -23.43 -27.64
C ALA A 133 -1.76 -23.79 -28.10
N ALA A 134 -2.79 -23.18 -27.51
CA ALA A 134 -4.18 -23.42 -27.89
C ALA A 134 -4.66 -22.63 -29.12
N TRP A 135 -3.96 -21.55 -29.47
CA TRP A 135 -4.39 -20.63 -30.53
C TRP A 135 -4.56 -21.28 -31.92
N PRO A 136 -3.64 -22.14 -32.41
CA PRO A 136 -3.83 -22.84 -33.69
C PRO A 136 -5.09 -23.71 -33.71
N ILE A 137 -5.39 -24.34 -32.57
CA ILE A 137 -6.56 -25.23 -32.40
C ILE A 137 -7.85 -24.41 -32.48
N MET A 138 -7.97 -23.34 -31.68
CA MET A 138 -9.12 -22.44 -31.68
C MET A 138 -9.37 -21.80 -33.05
N ARG A 139 -8.28 -21.40 -33.74
CA ARG A 139 -8.37 -20.86 -35.10
C ARG A 139 -8.90 -21.87 -36.11
N LYS A 140 -8.42 -23.12 -36.04
CA LYS A 140 -8.91 -24.21 -36.90
C LYS A 140 -10.39 -24.49 -36.64
N GLN A 141 -10.82 -24.42 -35.37
CA GLN A 141 -12.20 -24.61 -34.96
C GLN A 141 -13.11 -23.43 -35.29
N LYS A 142 -12.54 -22.25 -35.62
CA LYS A 142 -13.26 -20.98 -35.73
C LYS A 142 -14.12 -20.69 -34.48
N PHE A 143 -13.56 -21.01 -33.31
CA PHE A 143 -14.17 -20.73 -32.03
C PHE A 143 -13.12 -20.68 -30.92
N GLY A 144 -13.25 -19.70 -30.03
CA GLY A 144 -12.48 -19.65 -28.80
C GLY A 144 -13.00 -18.59 -27.84
N ARG A 145 -12.85 -18.83 -26.53
CA ARG A 145 -13.19 -17.87 -25.48
C ARG A 145 -12.07 -17.83 -24.46
N ILE A 146 -11.42 -16.69 -24.32
CA ILE A 146 -10.24 -16.54 -23.48
C ILE A 146 -10.49 -15.49 -22.40
N ILE A 147 -10.16 -15.84 -21.16
CA ILE A 147 -10.19 -14.93 -20.02
C ILE A 147 -8.78 -14.76 -19.47
N MET A 148 -8.36 -13.50 -19.37
CA MET A 148 -7.16 -13.09 -18.67
C MET A 148 -7.52 -12.61 -17.26
N THR A 149 -6.88 -13.15 -16.22
CA THR A 149 -7.13 -12.70 -14.84
C THR A 149 -6.12 -11.63 -14.42
N SER A 150 -6.53 -10.36 -14.51
CA SER A 150 -5.79 -9.20 -13.99
C SER A 150 -6.05 -9.00 -12.49
N SER A 151 -5.85 -7.80 -11.94
CA SER A 151 -6.11 -7.47 -10.54
C SER A 151 -6.23 -5.96 -10.33
N THR A 152 -6.84 -5.56 -9.21
CA THR A 152 -6.89 -4.15 -8.81
C THR A 152 -5.50 -3.56 -8.60
N SER A 153 -4.51 -4.38 -8.20
CA SER A 153 -3.09 -3.99 -8.13
C SER A 153 -2.51 -3.66 -9.50
N GLY A 154 -2.93 -4.37 -10.56
CA GLY A 154 -2.66 -3.96 -11.94
C GLY A 154 -3.29 -2.61 -12.23
N ILE A 155 -4.62 -2.52 -12.17
CA ILE A 155 -5.37 -1.35 -12.63
C ILE A 155 -5.05 -0.06 -11.85
N TYR A 156 -4.90 -0.14 -10.53
CA TYR A 156 -4.77 1.01 -9.63
C TYR A 156 -3.42 1.12 -8.92
N GLY A 157 -2.60 0.06 -8.97
CA GLY A 157 -1.41 -0.05 -8.13
C GLY A 157 -1.72 -0.51 -6.70
N ASN A 158 -0.81 -1.26 -6.12
CA ASN A 158 -0.81 -1.60 -4.70
C ASN A 158 0.62 -1.59 -4.16
N PHE A 159 0.81 -1.02 -2.96
CA PHE A 159 2.14 -0.85 -2.36
C PHE A 159 2.82 -2.21 -2.14
N GLY A 160 4.07 -2.36 -2.57
CA GLY A 160 4.84 -3.61 -2.42
C GLY A 160 4.55 -4.67 -3.47
N GLN A 161 3.85 -4.33 -4.56
CA GLN A 161 3.44 -5.27 -5.60
C GLN A 161 3.88 -4.84 -7.00
N SER A 162 5.08 -4.26 -7.15
CA SER A 162 5.54 -3.69 -8.42
C SER A 162 5.63 -4.72 -9.57
N ASN A 163 6.16 -5.91 -9.29
CA ASN A 163 6.18 -7.06 -10.21
C ASN A 163 4.76 -7.56 -10.55
N TYR A 164 3.92 -7.74 -9.53
CA TYR A 164 2.55 -8.26 -9.70
C TYR A 164 1.65 -7.28 -10.45
N GLY A 165 1.69 -5.98 -10.09
CA GLY A 165 0.98 -4.92 -10.79
C GLY A 165 1.39 -4.83 -12.25
N ALA A 166 2.69 -4.93 -12.55
CA ALA A 166 3.19 -4.97 -13.92
C ALA A 166 2.65 -6.18 -14.70
N ALA A 167 2.81 -7.40 -14.18
CA ALA A 167 2.34 -8.61 -14.85
C ALA A 167 0.81 -8.58 -15.09
N LYS A 168 0.03 -8.13 -14.09
CA LYS A 168 -1.43 -8.09 -14.17
C LYS A 168 -1.95 -7.04 -15.14
N PHE A 169 -1.28 -5.89 -15.30
CA PHE A 169 -1.62 -4.95 -16.38
C PHE A 169 -1.14 -5.46 -17.75
N GLY A 170 -0.01 -6.17 -17.82
CA GLY A 170 0.45 -6.79 -19.07
C GLY A 170 -0.56 -7.75 -19.70
N LEU A 171 -1.33 -8.45 -18.87
CA LEU A 171 -2.44 -9.31 -19.29
C LEU A 171 -3.60 -8.55 -19.94
N VAL A 172 -3.83 -7.29 -19.54
CA VAL A 172 -4.82 -6.40 -20.18
C VAL A 172 -4.37 -6.09 -21.61
N GLY A 173 -3.09 -5.71 -21.78
CA GLY A 173 -2.49 -5.47 -23.10
C GLY A 173 -2.47 -6.71 -23.99
N LEU A 174 -2.21 -7.89 -23.42
CA LEU A 174 -2.30 -9.16 -24.16
C LEU A 174 -3.72 -9.38 -24.67
N SER A 175 -4.70 -9.21 -23.79
CA SER A 175 -6.12 -9.37 -24.10
C SER A 175 -6.59 -8.46 -25.24
N TYR A 176 -6.17 -7.20 -25.24
CA TYR A 176 -6.51 -6.28 -26.33
C TYR A 176 -6.00 -6.77 -27.69
N SER A 177 -4.73 -7.15 -27.80
CA SER A 177 -4.19 -7.62 -29.09
C SER A 177 -4.85 -8.92 -29.54
N LEU A 178 -5.03 -9.89 -28.64
CA LEU A 178 -5.71 -11.14 -28.96
C LEU A 178 -7.18 -10.95 -29.36
N SER A 179 -7.87 -9.96 -28.78
CA SER A 179 -9.25 -9.64 -29.15
C SER A 179 -9.37 -9.17 -30.60
N ILE A 180 -8.35 -8.46 -31.10
CA ILE A 180 -8.26 -7.95 -32.47
C ILE A 180 -7.89 -9.09 -33.43
N GLU A 181 -6.84 -9.85 -33.09
CA GLU A 181 -6.36 -10.96 -33.94
C GLU A 181 -7.37 -12.11 -34.04
N GLY A 182 -8.09 -12.39 -32.96
CA GLY A 182 -9.05 -13.48 -32.84
C GLY A 182 -10.40 -13.22 -33.50
N ALA A 183 -10.77 -11.96 -33.74
CA ALA A 183 -12.12 -11.57 -34.16
C ALA A 183 -12.61 -12.33 -35.41
N LYS A 184 -11.76 -12.43 -36.45
CA LYS A 184 -12.10 -13.14 -37.70
C LYS A 184 -12.26 -14.66 -37.56
N TYR A 185 -11.85 -15.22 -36.42
CA TYR A 185 -11.95 -16.64 -36.10
C TYR A 185 -13.00 -16.92 -35.02
N ASN A 186 -13.84 -15.94 -34.66
CA ASN A 186 -14.78 -16.05 -33.53
C ASN A 186 -14.06 -16.47 -32.23
N ILE A 187 -12.86 -15.91 -32.03
CA ILE A 187 -12.12 -16.02 -30.78
C ILE A 187 -12.25 -14.70 -30.04
N THR A 188 -12.87 -14.71 -28.87
CA THR A 188 -12.94 -13.53 -28.00
C THR A 188 -11.91 -13.64 -26.88
N CYS A 189 -11.38 -12.49 -26.46
CA CYS A 189 -10.47 -12.41 -25.32
C CYS A 189 -10.86 -11.23 -24.44
N ASN A 190 -11.19 -11.49 -23.18
CA ASN A 190 -11.58 -10.47 -22.21
C ASN A 190 -10.72 -10.58 -20.95
N THR A 191 -10.74 -9.53 -20.13
CA THR A 191 -10.00 -9.50 -18.86
C THR A 191 -10.95 -9.36 -17.69
N ILE A 192 -10.79 -10.19 -16.66
CA ILE A 192 -11.43 -10.01 -15.36
C ILE A 192 -10.44 -9.36 -14.38
N VAL A 193 -10.93 -8.47 -13.53
CA VAL A 193 -10.20 -7.80 -12.45
C VAL A 193 -10.89 -8.18 -11.14
N PRO A 194 -10.64 -9.38 -10.61
CA PRO A 194 -11.40 -9.90 -9.49
C PRO A 194 -10.82 -9.45 -8.15
N THR A 195 -11.70 -9.20 -7.18
CA THR A 195 -11.38 -9.23 -5.75
C THR A 195 -12.06 -10.46 -5.15
N ALA A 196 -11.26 -11.45 -4.71
CA ALA A 196 -11.76 -12.73 -4.25
C ALA A 196 -10.95 -13.32 -3.09
N ALA A 197 -11.63 -14.10 -2.25
CA ALA A 197 -11.04 -14.94 -1.24
C ALA A 197 -10.25 -16.08 -1.88
N SER A 198 -9.01 -16.28 -1.45
CA SER A 198 -8.11 -17.33 -1.94
C SER A 198 -7.09 -17.67 -0.86
N ALA A 199 -6.32 -18.74 -1.06
CA ALA A 199 -5.18 -19.02 -0.17
C ALA A 199 -4.22 -17.82 -0.07
N MET A 200 -4.07 -17.04 -1.15
CA MET A 200 -3.22 -15.84 -1.18
C MET A 200 -3.77 -14.68 -0.34
N THR A 201 -5.10 -14.53 -0.22
CA THR A 201 -5.74 -13.41 0.49
C THR A 201 -6.14 -13.74 1.93
N LYS A 202 -6.17 -15.03 2.31
CA LYS A 202 -6.47 -15.49 3.68
C LYS A 202 -5.55 -14.89 4.76
N THR A 203 -4.30 -14.56 4.42
CA THR A 203 -3.35 -13.95 5.36
C THR A 203 -3.52 -12.44 5.52
N SER A 204 -4.32 -11.80 4.65
CA SER A 204 -4.48 -10.34 4.57
C SER A 204 -5.93 -9.85 4.73
N MET A 205 -6.92 -10.75 4.71
CA MET A 205 -8.35 -10.43 4.86
C MET A 205 -8.92 -11.02 6.16
N SER A 206 -9.92 -10.35 6.77
CA SER A 206 -10.70 -10.94 7.87
C SER A 206 -11.63 -12.03 7.33
N GLN A 207 -12.14 -12.90 8.21
CA GLN A 207 -13.07 -13.95 7.79
C GLN A 207 -14.33 -13.38 7.13
N GLU A 208 -14.84 -12.25 7.63
CA GLU A 208 -16.01 -11.58 7.06
C GLU A 208 -15.73 -11.03 5.65
N ALA A 209 -14.53 -10.49 5.41
CA ALA A 209 -14.11 -10.08 4.08
C ALA A 209 -13.94 -11.29 3.14
N LEU A 210 -13.45 -12.43 3.66
CA LEU A 210 -13.37 -13.67 2.90
C LEU A 210 -14.77 -14.18 2.50
N ASP A 211 -15.76 -14.06 3.38
CA ASP A 211 -17.14 -14.46 3.11
C ASP A 211 -17.79 -13.54 2.05
N ILE A 212 -17.60 -12.22 2.16
CA ILE A 212 -18.06 -11.25 1.16
C ILE A 212 -17.43 -11.49 -0.21
N TYR A 213 -16.15 -11.87 -0.23
CA TYR A 213 -15.41 -12.09 -1.46
C TYR A 213 -15.34 -13.56 -1.87
N ASP A 214 -16.34 -14.36 -1.50
CA ASP A 214 -16.42 -15.75 -1.94
C ASP A 214 -16.32 -15.82 -3.48
N PRO A 215 -15.40 -16.64 -4.04
CA PRO A 215 -15.19 -16.73 -5.47
C PRO A 215 -16.43 -17.17 -6.27
N ARG A 216 -17.43 -17.78 -5.62
CA ARG A 216 -18.73 -18.12 -6.24
C ARG A 216 -19.42 -16.89 -6.83
N TYR A 217 -19.22 -15.72 -6.26
CA TYR A 217 -19.85 -14.48 -6.74
C TYR A 217 -19.08 -13.79 -7.88
N VAL A 218 -17.99 -14.39 -8.35
CA VAL A 218 -17.25 -13.95 -9.55
C VAL A 218 -17.42 -14.94 -10.72
N ALA A 219 -17.61 -16.22 -10.42
CA ALA A 219 -17.70 -17.28 -11.43
C ALA A 219 -18.79 -17.03 -12.51
N PRO A 220 -20.00 -16.53 -12.20
CA PRO A 220 -21.05 -16.33 -13.19
C PRO A 220 -20.71 -15.37 -14.32
N ILE A 221 -20.03 -14.25 -14.03
CA ILE A 221 -19.63 -13.31 -15.09
C ILE A 221 -18.53 -13.88 -15.98
N VAL A 222 -17.59 -14.63 -15.40
CA VAL A 222 -16.54 -15.31 -16.16
C VAL A 222 -17.15 -16.38 -17.07
N ALA A 223 -18.08 -17.19 -16.55
CA ALA A 223 -18.80 -18.15 -17.36
C ALA A 223 -19.58 -17.46 -18.48
N TYR A 224 -20.36 -16.40 -18.19
CA TYR A 224 -21.10 -15.70 -19.23
C TYR A 224 -20.19 -15.14 -20.34
N LEU A 225 -19.03 -14.57 -19.99
CA LEU A 225 -18.03 -14.09 -20.96
C LEU A 225 -17.40 -15.22 -21.79
N THR A 226 -17.47 -16.47 -21.34
CA THR A 226 -16.99 -17.66 -22.08
C THR A 226 -18.11 -18.45 -22.75
N ASN A 227 -19.35 -17.96 -22.72
CA ASN A 227 -20.44 -18.56 -23.46
C ASN A 227 -20.39 -18.18 -24.95
N GLU A 228 -20.88 -19.07 -25.82
CA GLU A 228 -20.92 -18.82 -27.26
C GLU A 228 -21.81 -17.64 -27.66
N ASN A 229 -22.86 -17.35 -26.89
CA ASN A 229 -23.77 -16.22 -27.13
C ASN A 229 -23.19 -14.86 -26.69
N CYS A 230 -22.07 -14.85 -25.96
CA CYS A 230 -21.39 -13.61 -25.59
C CYS A 230 -20.30 -13.30 -26.62
N ASN A 231 -20.52 -12.23 -27.40
CA ASN A 231 -19.60 -11.78 -28.45
C ASN A 231 -18.73 -10.59 -28.02
N VAL A 232 -18.78 -10.19 -26.74
CA VAL A 232 -17.91 -9.14 -26.22
C VAL A 232 -16.47 -9.61 -26.24
N SER A 233 -15.56 -8.73 -26.67
CA SER A 233 -14.13 -9.02 -26.79
C SER A 233 -13.34 -7.73 -26.56
N GLY A 234 -12.14 -7.86 -26.00
CA GLY A 234 -11.25 -6.72 -25.69
C GLY A 234 -11.74 -5.87 -24.52
N CYS A 235 -12.66 -6.37 -23.70
CA CYS A 235 -13.20 -5.63 -22.57
C CYS A 235 -12.56 -6.06 -21.25
N VAL A 236 -12.59 -5.14 -20.27
CA VAL A 236 -12.06 -5.35 -18.93
C VAL A 236 -13.16 -5.16 -17.91
N PHE A 237 -13.38 -6.15 -17.05
CA PHE A 237 -14.47 -6.19 -16.07
C PHE A 237 -13.93 -6.24 -14.65
N GLU A 238 -14.35 -5.31 -13.81
CA GLU A 238 -14.15 -5.39 -12.36
C GLU A 238 -15.22 -6.28 -11.74
N SER A 239 -14.81 -7.13 -10.80
CA SER A 239 -15.71 -8.09 -10.19
C SER A 239 -15.36 -8.34 -8.73
N ALA A 240 -16.27 -8.08 -7.81
CA ALA A 240 -16.02 -8.23 -6.38
C ALA A 240 -17.32 -8.55 -5.64
N GLY A 241 -17.43 -9.73 -5.02
CA GLY A 241 -18.58 -10.07 -4.16
C GLY A 241 -19.95 -9.84 -4.79
N GLY A 242 -20.13 -10.18 -6.07
CA GLY A 242 -21.39 -9.99 -6.80
C GLY A 242 -21.58 -8.60 -7.41
N PHE A 243 -20.68 -7.63 -7.16
CA PHE A 243 -20.59 -6.42 -7.98
C PHE A 243 -19.83 -6.72 -9.27
N HIS A 244 -20.38 -6.28 -10.40
CA HIS A 244 -19.75 -6.38 -11.71
C HIS A 244 -19.86 -5.06 -12.46
N ALA A 245 -18.75 -4.58 -13.03
CA ALA A 245 -18.72 -3.36 -13.83
C ALA A 245 -17.69 -3.47 -14.95
N SER A 246 -17.96 -2.86 -16.10
CA SER A 246 -16.99 -2.74 -17.18
C SER A 246 -16.13 -1.48 -17.04
N THR A 247 -14.93 -1.50 -17.61
CA THR A 247 -14.03 -0.34 -17.67
C THR A 247 -13.59 -0.06 -19.10
N ARG A 248 -13.46 1.22 -19.45
CA ARG A 248 -12.92 1.70 -20.73
C ARG A 248 -11.85 2.75 -20.52
N TRP A 249 -11.09 3.04 -21.57
CA TRP A 249 -10.16 4.18 -21.55
C TRP A 249 -10.92 5.48 -21.80
N GLU A 250 -10.51 6.52 -21.10
CA GLU A 250 -10.99 7.88 -21.24
C GLU A 250 -9.77 8.77 -21.43
N LEU A 251 -9.73 9.49 -22.54
CA LEU A 251 -8.67 10.40 -22.94
C LEU A 251 -9.21 11.82 -22.88
N SER A 252 -8.50 12.73 -22.21
CA SER A 252 -8.87 14.14 -22.18
C SER A 252 -8.87 14.74 -23.59
N GLY A 253 -9.61 15.84 -23.77
CA GLY A 253 -9.55 16.62 -25.02
C GLY A 253 -8.14 17.15 -25.33
N GLY A 254 -7.31 17.27 -24.28
CA GLY A 254 -5.90 17.64 -24.40
C GLY A 254 -5.68 19.09 -24.83
N ALA A 255 -4.42 19.41 -25.13
CA ALA A 255 -4.07 20.70 -25.71
C ALA A 255 -3.19 20.49 -26.95
N LEU A 256 -3.57 21.18 -28.03
CA LEU A 256 -2.75 21.33 -29.25
C LEU A 256 -1.89 22.58 -29.12
N PHE A 257 -0.66 22.51 -29.61
CA PHE A 257 0.31 23.59 -29.61
C PHE A 257 0.83 23.82 -31.02
N LYS A 258 1.34 25.03 -31.30
CA LYS A 258 2.00 25.37 -32.56
C LYS A 258 3.31 24.60 -32.73
N SER A 259 3.56 24.10 -33.94
CA SER A 259 4.69 23.27 -34.39
C SER A 259 6.00 24.04 -34.67
N ASP A 260 6.30 25.08 -33.90
CA ASP A 260 7.50 25.92 -34.07
C ASP A 260 8.38 25.98 -32.81
N SER A 261 9.37 26.88 -32.80
CA SER A 261 10.29 27.06 -31.68
C SER A 261 9.63 27.52 -30.37
N SER A 262 8.36 27.98 -30.42
CA SER A 262 7.60 28.31 -29.21
C SER A 262 7.06 27.07 -28.48
N LEU A 263 7.15 25.87 -29.08
CA LEU A 263 6.82 24.61 -28.39
C LEU A 263 7.90 24.25 -27.37
N THR A 264 7.81 24.83 -26.17
CA THR A 264 8.79 24.67 -25.09
C THR A 264 8.18 23.93 -23.89
N PRO A 265 8.99 23.37 -22.98
CA PRO A 265 8.48 22.84 -21.70
C PRO A 265 7.70 23.89 -20.89
N ALA A 266 8.05 25.17 -21.00
CA ALA A 266 7.35 26.27 -20.35
C ALA A 266 5.96 26.50 -20.95
N ALA A 267 5.80 26.37 -22.27
CA ALA A 267 4.48 26.40 -22.93
C ALA A 267 3.60 25.22 -22.48
N ILE A 268 4.18 24.01 -22.38
CA ILE A 268 3.47 22.83 -21.87
C ILE A 268 2.99 23.08 -20.44
N LYS A 269 3.84 23.59 -19.56
CA LYS A 269 3.48 23.96 -18.19
C LYS A 269 2.34 24.96 -18.14
N HIS A 270 2.40 26.00 -18.99
CA HIS A 270 1.41 27.07 -19.01
C HIS A 270 -0.02 26.55 -19.27
N ARG A 271 -0.16 25.52 -20.13
CA ARG A 271 -1.46 24.90 -20.47
C ARG A 271 -1.65 23.51 -19.87
N TRP A 272 -0.90 23.16 -18.81
CA TRP A 272 -0.93 21.81 -18.26
C TRP A 272 -2.31 21.40 -17.73
N ASN A 273 -3.06 22.34 -17.15
CA ASN A 273 -4.42 22.06 -16.68
C ASN A 273 -5.36 21.64 -17.81
N GLU A 274 -5.18 22.19 -19.00
CA GLU A 274 -6.01 21.88 -20.17
C GLU A 274 -5.71 20.45 -20.69
N ILE A 275 -4.43 20.07 -20.72
CA ILE A 275 -3.98 18.68 -21.00
C ILE A 275 -4.64 17.68 -20.03
N ASN A 276 -4.85 18.08 -18.78
CA ASN A 276 -5.38 17.24 -17.71
C ASN A 276 -6.90 17.36 -17.49
N SER A 277 -7.61 18.20 -18.24
CA SER A 277 -9.06 18.41 -18.08
C SER A 277 -9.88 17.35 -18.81
N PHE A 278 -10.85 16.76 -18.12
CA PHE A 278 -11.82 15.81 -18.67
C PHE A 278 -13.21 16.43 -18.83
N ASP A 279 -13.31 17.76 -18.87
CA ASP A 279 -14.60 18.47 -18.86
C ASP A 279 -15.20 18.61 -20.27
N LYS A 280 -14.36 18.59 -21.31
CA LYS A 280 -14.75 18.80 -22.71
C LYS A 280 -13.97 17.90 -23.65
N ASN A 281 -14.57 17.56 -24.79
CA ASN A 281 -13.94 16.86 -25.91
C ASN A 281 -13.25 15.53 -25.50
N VAL A 282 -13.79 14.85 -24.50
CA VAL A 282 -13.28 13.57 -24.02
C VAL A 282 -13.44 12.51 -25.11
N VAL A 283 -12.41 11.67 -25.29
CA VAL A 283 -12.39 10.59 -26.26
C VAL A 283 -12.33 9.24 -25.55
N TYR A 284 -13.26 8.34 -25.87
CA TYR A 284 -13.24 6.96 -25.36
C TYR A 284 -12.43 6.05 -26.27
N ALA A 285 -11.11 6.26 -26.25
CA ALA A 285 -10.17 5.68 -27.20
C ALA A 285 -10.04 4.15 -27.08
N ASN A 286 -9.87 3.50 -28.23
CA ASN A 286 -9.64 2.05 -28.38
C ASN A 286 -8.96 1.78 -29.73
N HIS A 287 -8.79 0.51 -30.13
CA HIS A 287 -8.10 0.17 -31.38
C HIS A 287 -8.81 0.66 -32.66
N LYS A 288 -10.10 0.99 -32.59
CA LYS A 288 -10.90 1.56 -33.69
C LYS A 288 -11.03 3.08 -33.61
N VAL A 289 -11.13 3.61 -32.38
CA VAL A 289 -11.30 5.05 -32.12
C VAL A 289 -9.97 5.58 -31.61
N THR A 290 -9.17 6.12 -32.52
CA THR A 290 -7.82 6.63 -32.23
C THR A 290 -7.74 8.14 -32.41
N VAL A 291 -6.65 8.74 -31.95
CA VAL A 291 -6.35 10.15 -32.13
C VAL A 291 -5.90 10.40 -33.57
N ASP A 292 -6.47 11.42 -34.22
CA ASP A 292 -6.07 11.85 -35.56
C ASP A 292 -4.85 12.78 -35.51
N TYR A 293 -3.67 12.15 -35.46
CA TYR A 293 -2.39 12.85 -35.44
C TYR A 293 -2.09 13.61 -36.74
N ILE A 294 -2.69 13.24 -37.86
CA ILE A 294 -2.53 13.95 -39.14
C ILE A 294 -3.24 15.29 -39.04
N LYS A 295 -4.50 15.27 -38.60
CA LYS A 295 -5.27 16.49 -38.36
C LYS A 295 -4.58 17.41 -37.36
N PHE A 296 -4.05 16.86 -36.26
CA PHE A 296 -3.30 17.67 -35.29
C PHE A 296 -2.06 18.33 -35.89
N ALA A 297 -1.31 17.63 -36.73
CA ALA A 297 -0.17 18.24 -37.41
C ALA A 297 -0.61 19.41 -38.33
N GLN A 298 -1.67 19.21 -39.11
CA GLN A 298 -2.23 20.24 -40.01
C GLN A 298 -2.80 21.45 -39.26
N ASP A 299 -3.47 21.23 -38.13
CA ASP A 299 -4.08 22.29 -37.33
C ASP A 299 -3.01 23.04 -36.51
N SER A 300 -1.97 22.34 -36.05
CA SER A 300 -0.83 22.91 -35.31
C SER A 300 -0.11 23.99 -36.11
N ASP A 301 0.13 23.77 -37.41
CA ASP A 301 0.81 24.73 -38.28
C ASP A 301 0.07 26.07 -38.37
N LYS A 302 -1.28 26.03 -38.30
CA LYS A 302 -2.17 27.19 -38.40
C LYS A 302 -2.32 27.95 -37.08
N MET A 303 -1.82 27.43 -35.97
CA MET A 303 -1.95 28.08 -34.67
C MET A 303 -1.09 29.34 -34.57
N SER A 304 -1.47 30.25 -33.67
CA SER A 304 -0.62 31.35 -33.22
C SER A 304 0.50 30.84 -32.31
N THR A 305 1.55 31.65 -32.11
CA THR A 305 2.66 31.38 -31.19
C THR A 305 2.18 30.88 -29.84
N ASN A 306 2.84 29.84 -29.30
CA ASN A 306 2.44 29.24 -28.03
C ASN A 306 2.70 30.22 -26.86
N PRO A 307 1.71 30.43 -25.98
CA PRO A 307 1.90 31.25 -24.79
C PRO A 307 2.95 30.62 -23.87
N GLN A 308 3.87 31.45 -23.39
CA GLN A 308 5.00 31.03 -22.56
C GLN A 308 4.76 31.33 -21.08
N GLY A 309 5.34 30.50 -20.21
CA GLY A 309 5.63 30.86 -18.82
C GLY A 309 7.11 31.18 -18.62
N PRO A 310 7.57 31.34 -17.37
CA PRO A 310 8.99 31.39 -17.07
C PRO A 310 9.72 30.15 -17.62
N GLU A 311 10.94 30.36 -18.13
CA GLU A 311 11.75 29.27 -18.68
C GLU A 311 11.99 28.17 -17.63
N LEU A 312 11.91 26.91 -18.07
CA LEU A 312 12.19 25.76 -17.20
C LEU A 312 13.62 25.29 -17.43
N ARG A 313 14.44 25.45 -16.41
CA ARG A 313 15.84 25.01 -16.37
C ARG A 313 16.00 23.71 -15.58
N TYR A 314 17.03 22.94 -15.92
CA TYR A 314 17.42 21.69 -15.25
C TYR A 314 18.86 21.77 -14.73
N ASP A 315 19.32 22.98 -14.45
CA ASP A 315 20.69 23.25 -14.02
C ASP A 315 21.04 22.41 -12.78
N GLY A 316 22.14 21.67 -12.87
CA GLY A 316 22.62 20.79 -11.80
C GLY A 316 21.92 19.43 -11.70
N ASN A 317 20.87 19.17 -12.48
CA ASN A 317 20.24 17.85 -12.56
C ASN A 317 21.03 16.92 -13.48
N VAL A 318 21.01 15.63 -13.15
CA VAL A 318 21.54 14.56 -14.02
C VAL A 318 20.41 13.69 -14.54
N ALA A 319 20.32 13.57 -15.87
CA ALA A 319 19.32 12.77 -16.56
C ALA A 319 19.92 11.55 -17.25
N ILE A 320 19.36 10.37 -17.02
CA ILE A 320 19.63 9.16 -17.78
C ILE A 320 18.50 8.97 -18.80
N VAL A 321 18.85 8.84 -20.08
CA VAL A 321 17.89 8.53 -21.16
C VAL A 321 18.35 7.24 -21.85
N THR A 322 17.51 6.21 -21.82
CA THR A 322 17.82 4.93 -22.47
C THR A 322 17.26 4.85 -23.89
N GLY A 323 17.98 4.17 -24.79
CA GLY A 323 17.68 4.18 -26.23
C GLY A 323 17.79 5.59 -26.82
N ALA A 324 18.83 6.32 -26.44
CA ALA A 324 18.99 7.74 -26.71
C ALA A 324 19.86 8.06 -27.93
N GLY A 325 20.33 7.05 -28.67
CA GLY A 325 21.19 7.26 -29.83
C GLY A 325 20.43 7.81 -31.05
N ASN A 326 19.11 7.62 -31.12
CA ASN A 326 18.28 8.06 -32.25
C ASN A 326 16.85 8.45 -31.80
N GLY A 327 16.07 9.03 -32.71
CA GLY A 327 14.63 9.25 -32.55
C GLY A 327 14.24 10.06 -31.31
N LEU A 328 13.22 9.58 -30.58
CA LEU A 328 12.69 10.20 -29.37
C LEU A 328 13.74 10.39 -28.28
N GLY A 329 14.51 9.33 -27.96
CA GLY A 329 15.52 9.38 -26.92
C GLY A 329 16.61 10.42 -27.23
N ARG A 330 17.07 10.48 -28.49
CA ARG A 330 18.00 11.53 -28.94
C ARG A 330 17.44 12.93 -28.70
N GLN A 331 16.19 13.19 -29.10
CA GLN A 331 15.57 14.50 -28.92
C GLN A 331 15.35 14.87 -27.44
N TYR A 332 15.02 13.89 -26.59
CA TYR A 332 14.95 14.12 -25.15
C TYR A 332 16.32 14.54 -24.59
N SER A 333 17.39 13.84 -24.97
CA SER A 333 18.76 14.13 -24.53
C SER A 333 19.24 15.50 -24.99
N LEU A 334 19.06 15.85 -26.28
CA LEU A 334 19.43 17.15 -26.81
C LEU A 334 18.70 18.29 -26.11
N MET A 335 17.39 18.15 -25.91
CA MET A 335 16.59 19.19 -25.28
C MET A 335 16.91 19.33 -23.78
N LEU A 336 17.08 18.22 -23.04
CA LEU A 336 17.48 18.26 -21.63
C LEU A 336 18.82 18.98 -21.45
N ALA A 337 19.82 18.67 -22.29
CA ALA A 337 21.11 19.34 -22.24
C ALA A 337 21.02 20.83 -22.58
N ARG A 338 20.23 21.21 -23.60
CA ARG A 338 19.96 22.62 -23.94
C ARG A 338 19.37 23.41 -22.76
N TYR A 339 18.51 22.77 -21.96
CA TYR A 339 17.92 23.39 -20.75
C TYR A 339 18.77 23.19 -19.47
N GLY A 340 20.02 22.73 -19.58
CA GLY A 340 21.00 22.76 -18.49
C GLY A 340 21.23 21.45 -17.74
N ALA A 341 20.59 20.34 -18.12
CA ALA A 341 20.85 19.04 -17.50
C ALA A 341 22.18 18.43 -17.98
N ASN A 342 22.86 17.71 -17.10
CA ASN A 342 23.92 16.78 -17.48
C ASN A 342 23.28 15.46 -17.94
N VAL A 343 23.64 14.94 -19.12
CA VAL A 343 22.91 13.81 -19.73
C VAL A 343 23.78 12.57 -19.89
N VAL A 344 23.30 11.43 -19.40
CA VAL A 344 23.79 10.11 -19.79
C VAL A 344 22.99 9.62 -20.98
N VAL A 345 23.65 9.49 -22.13
CA VAL A 345 23.07 9.00 -23.37
C VAL A 345 23.35 7.50 -23.46
N ASN A 346 22.37 6.67 -23.07
CA ASN A 346 22.49 5.22 -23.15
C ASN A 346 21.94 4.70 -24.49
N ASP A 347 22.77 4.00 -25.26
CA ASP A 347 22.35 3.27 -26.46
C ASP A 347 23.34 2.15 -26.82
N VAL A 348 22.81 0.95 -27.09
CA VAL A 348 23.62 -0.22 -27.50
C VAL A 348 23.97 -0.22 -28.99
N GLY A 349 23.24 0.58 -29.77
CA GLY A 349 23.27 0.59 -31.22
C GLY A 349 24.47 1.31 -31.84
N LYS A 350 24.54 1.16 -33.16
CA LYS A 350 25.52 1.82 -34.02
C LYS A 350 24.80 2.52 -35.17
N SER A 351 25.38 3.61 -35.67
CA SER A 351 24.96 4.25 -36.91
C SER A 351 25.22 3.34 -38.11
N GLN A 352 24.71 3.73 -39.29
CA GLN A 352 25.01 3.05 -40.55
C GLN A 352 26.52 3.05 -40.88
N SER A 353 27.26 4.07 -40.42
CA SER A 353 28.73 4.15 -40.56
C SER A 353 29.50 3.31 -39.53
N GLY A 354 28.81 2.58 -38.65
CA GLY A 354 29.41 1.72 -37.63
C GLY A 354 29.87 2.43 -36.35
N GLN A 355 29.73 3.75 -36.27
CA GLN A 355 30.00 4.54 -35.05
C GLN A 355 28.93 4.25 -33.99
N ARG A 356 29.27 4.34 -32.70
CA ARG A 356 28.28 4.15 -31.62
C ARG A 356 27.26 5.28 -31.67
N ALA A 357 25.98 4.93 -31.62
CA ALA A 357 24.91 5.93 -31.70
C ALA A 357 24.93 6.91 -30.51
N ALA A 358 25.26 6.43 -29.31
CA ALA A 358 25.40 7.28 -28.13
C ALA A 358 26.52 8.33 -28.28
N ASP A 359 27.65 7.98 -28.91
CA ASP A 359 28.77 8.91 -29.11
C ASP A 359 28.39 10.10 -30.00
N LEU A 360 27.63 9.85 -31.06
CA LEU A 360 27.18 10.89 -31.98
C LEU A 360 26.32 11.94 -31.25
N VAL A 361 25.38 11.49 -30.42
CA VAL A 361 24.51 12.40 -29.66
C VAL A 361 25.30 13.15 -28.58
N VAL A 362 26.27 12.50 -27.93
CA VAL A 362 27.17 13.19 -26.98
C VAL A 362 28.01 14.27 -27.67
N GLN A 363 28.53 14.00 -28.87
CA GLN A 363 29.27 14.98 -29.67
C GLN A 363 28.37 16.18 -30.04
N GLU A 364 27.14 15.94 -30.47
CA GLU A 364 26.16 16.99 -30.75
C GLU A 364 25.85 17.85 -29.51
N ILE A 365 25.62 17.21 -28.35
CA ILE A 365 25.37 17.93 -27.09
C ILE A 365 26.56 18.81 -26.72
N LYS A 366 27.79 18.27 -26.80
CA LYS A 366 29.01 19.02 -26.47
C LYS A 366 29.27 20.15 -27.45
N ALA A 367 29.03 19.94 -28.74
CA ALA A 367 29.15 20.98 -29.76
C ALA A 367 28.16 22.13 -29.53
N ALA A 368 26.99 21.83 -28.96
CA ALA A 368 26.00 22.83 -28.54
C ALA A 368 26.27 23.44 -27.14
N GLY A 369 27.41 23.13 -26.51
CA GLY A 369 27.82 23.64 -25.20
C GLY A 369 27.23 22.93 -23.98
N GLY A 370 26.49 21.83 -24.18
CA GLY A 370 25.93 21.01 -23.09
C GLY A 370 26.92 19.97 -22.56
N GLN A 371 26.52 19.30 -21.48
CA GLN A 371 27.32 18.25 -20.83
C GLN A 371 26.66 16.89 -21.01
N ALA A 372 27.41 15.93 -21.55
CA ALA A 372 26.93 14.56 -21.70
C ALA A 372 28.06 13.52 -21.68
N VAL A 373 27.70 12.30 -21.30
CA VAL A 373 28.54 11.10 -21.36
C VAL A 373 27.78 9.96 -22.06
N ALA A 374 28.49 9.16 -22.85
CA ALA A 374 27.92 8.01 -23.53
C ALA A 374 27.89 6.80 -22.59
N ASP A 375 26.86 5.98 -22.71
CA ASP A 375 26.76 4.67 -22.09
C ASP A 375 26.35 3.62 -23.14
N TYR A 376 27.00 2.46 -23.13
CA TYR A 376 26.83 1.41 -24.14
C TYR A 376 26.21 0.12 -23.57
N ASN A 377 25.82 0.13 -22.30
CA ASN A 377 25.34 -1.05 -21.62
C ASN A 377 23.91 -1.39 -22.08
N SER A 378 23.55 -2.68 -22.04
CA SER A 378 22.16 -3.09 -22.18
C SER A 378 21.35 -2.54 -21.01
N VAL A 379 20.08 -2.23 -21.25
CA VAL A 379 19.14 -1.85 -20.16
C VAL A 379 18.92 -2.97 -19.15
N GLU A 380 19.28 -4.21 -19.49
CA GLU A 380 19.32 -5.33 -18.56
C GLU A 380 20.38 -5.13 -17.46
N ASP A 381 21.47 -4.41 -17.77
CA ASP A 381 22.57 -4.04 -16.86
C ASP A 381 22.34 -2.64 -16.26
N GLY A 382 21.11 -2.39 -15.77
CA GLY A 382 20.70 -1.07 -15.29
C GLY A 382 21.58 -0.48 -14.19
N ASP A 383 22.24 -1.32 -13.38
CA ASP A 383 23.23 -0.93 -12.39
C ASP A 383 24.46 -0.25 -13.01
N ARG A 384 24.95 -0.77 -14.14
CA ARG A 384 26.08 -0.19 -14.88
C ARG A 384 25.72 1.16 -15.49
N ILE A 385 24.51 1.28 -16.04
CA ILE A 385 24.00 2.55 -16.61
C ILE A 385 23.94 3.63 -15.52
N VAL A 386 23.39 3.29 -14.35
CA VAL A 386 23.34 4.24 -13.22
C VAL A 386 24.74 4.55 -12.72
N GLN A 387 25.64 3.56 -12.67
CA GLN A 387 27.03 3.79 -12.28
C GLN A 387 27.76 4.76 -13.23
N THR A 388 27.46 4.73 -14.53
CA THR A 388 27.96 5.74 -15.48
C THR A 388 27.54 7.16 -15.09
N ALA A 389 26.29 7.37 -14.67
CA ALA A 389 25.81 8.66 -14.18
C ALA A 389 26.55 9.11 -12.89
N ILE A 390 26.71 8.18 -11.94
CA ILE A 390 27.40 8.45 -10.68
C ILE A 390 28.88 8.76 -10.91
N ASN A 391 29.57 8.03 -11.78
CA ASN A 391 30.97 8.26 -12.08
C ASN A 391 31.21 9.60 -12.80
N ALA A 392 30.35 9.94 -13.76
CA ALA A 392 30.53 11.16 -14.56
C ALA A 392 30.06 12.42 -13.83
N PHE A 393 28.97 12.34 -13.07
CA PHE A 393 28.27 13.53 -12.55
C PHE A 393 27.91 13.45 -11.06
N GLY A 394 28.22 12.33 -10.37
CA GLY A 394 28.03 12.17 -8.93
C GLY A 394 26.59 11.94 -8.45
N ARG A 395 25.59 11.98 -9.34
CA ARG A 395 24.17 11.86 -8.99
C ARG A 395 23.30 11.40 -10.17
N VAL A 396 22.02 11.14 -9.88
CA VAL A 396 20.94 10.92 -10.86
C VAL A 396 19.66 11.54 -10.30
N ASP A 397 18.92 12.30 -11.12
CA ASP A 397 17.70 13.01 -10.76
C ASP A 397 16.51 12.63 -11.66
N ILE A 398 16.79 12.33 -12.93
CA ILE A 398 15.80 12.03 -13.95
C ILE A 398 16.16 10.70 -14.62
N LEU A 399 15.20 9.79 -14.73
CA LEU A 399 15.33 8.54 -15.49
C LEU A 399 14.21 8.45 -16.53
N ILE A 400 14.58 8.46 -17.81
CA ILE A 400 13.66 8.26 -18.92
C ILE A 400 13.91 6.87 -19.52
N ASN A 401 13.02 5.94 -19.18
CA ASN A 401 13.03 4.58 -19.72
C ASN A 401 12.39 4.57 -21.11
N ASN A 402 13.21 4.76 -22.14
CA ASN A 402 12.78 4.90 -23.54
C ASN A 402 13.29 3.78 -24.47
N ALA A 403 14.30 3.00 -24.06
CA ALA A 403 14.81 1.89 -24.88
C ALA A 403 13.70 0.93 -25.34
N GLY A 404 13.84 0.45 -26.58
CA GLY A 404 12.84 -0.41 -27.19
C GLY A 404 13.26 -1.07 -28.49
N ILE A 405 12.58 -2.17 -28.81
CA ILE A 405 12.71 -2.92 -30.07
C ILE A 405 11.33 -3.39 -30.54
N LEU A 406 11.20 -3.77 -31.82
CA LEU A 406 10.02 -4.47 -32.33
C LEU A 406 10.36 -5.87 -32.82
N ARG A 407 9.42 -6.80 -32.61
CA ARG A 407 9.42 -8.17 -33.12
C ARG A 407 7.98 -8.52 -33.51
N ASP A 408 7.47 -7.77 -34.48
CA ASP A 408 6.08 -7.82 -34.89
C ASP A 408 5.79 -9.11 -35.67
N LYS A 409 4.85 -9.89 -35.15
CA LYS A 409 4.35 -11.14 -35.72
C LYS A 409 2.92 -11.36 -35.27
N SER A 410 2.06 -11.82 -36.20
CA SER A 410 0.76 -12.37 -35.81
C SER A 410 0.95 -13.43 -34.72
N PHE A 411 0.05 -13.52 -33.76
CA PHE A 411 0.20 -14.35 -32.57
C PHE A 411 0.55 -15.81 -32.86
N ILE A 412 0.03 -16.39 -33.95
CA ILE A 412 0.36 -17.78 -34.36
C ILE A 412 1.81 -17.97 -34.81
N ASN A 413 2.43 -16.92 -35.34
CA ASN A 413 3.77 -16.94 -35.94
C ASN A 413 4.81 -16.33 -35.01
N MET A 414 4.41 -15.91 -33.82
CA MET A 414 5.30 -15.33 -32.82
C MET A 414 6.03 -16.46 -32.10
N THR A 415 7.36 -16.40 -32.12
CA THR A 415 8.21 -17.35 -31.41
C THR A 415 8.39 -16.95 -29.95
N GLU A 416 8.74 -17.93 -29.10
CA GLU A 416 9.06 -17.67 -27.70
C GLU A 416 10.25 -16.69 -27.56
N GLN A 417 11.24 -16.81 -28.43
CA GLN A 417 12.41 -15.93 -28.47
C GLN A 417 12.03 -14.48 -28.77
N GLU A 418 11.14 -14.23 -29.74
CA GLU A 418 10.66 -12.88 -30.06
C GLU A 418 9.87 -12.26 -28.91
N TRP A 419 9.07 -13.07 -28.19
CA TRP A 419 8.42 -12.63 -26.97
C TRP A 419 9.45 -12.21 -25.91
N ASP A 420 10.46 -13.05 -25.66
CA ASP A 420 11.45 -12.81 -24.62
C ASP A 420 12.36 -11.61 -24.93
N GLN A 421 12.76 -11.42 -26.18
CA GLN A 421 13.52 -10.24 -26.58
C GLN A 421 12.75 -8.94 -26.28
N VAL A 422 11.46 -8.90 -26.59
CA VAL A 422 10.61 -7.72 -26.30
C VAL A 422 10.43 -7.54 -24.79
N TYR A 423 10.23 -8.62 -24.03
CA TYR A 423 10.19 -8.56 -22.56
C TYR A 423 11.48 -7.99 -21.96
N ARG A 424 12.64 -8.53 -22.36
CA ARG A 424 13.96 -8.19 -21.81
C ARG A 424 14.28 -6.71 -21.98
N VAL A 425 14.03 -6.16 -23.16
CA VAL A 425 14.30 -4.73 -23.43
C VAL A 425 13.27 -3.83 -22.77
N HIS A 426 11.98 -4.10 -22.96
CA HIS A 426 10.94 -3.16 -22.55
C HIS A 426 10.69 -3.25 -21.04
N LEU A 427 10.16 -4.37 -20.58
CA LEU A 427 9.66 -4.47 -19.20
C LEU A 427 10.80 -4.74 -18.21
N TYR A 428 11.64 -5.74 -18.49
CA TYR A 428 12.75 -6.11 -17.59
C TYR A 428 13.82 -5.01 -17.55
N GLY A 429 14.21 -4.45 -18.70
CA GLY A 429 15.14 -3.32 -18.76
C GLY A 429 14.65 -2.10 -17.98
N THR A 430 13.38 -1.72 -18.14
CA THR A 430 12.76 -0.64 -17.35
C THR A 430 12.77 -0.93 -15.86
N TYR A 431 12.52 -2.18 -15.46
CA TYR A 431 12.67 -2.62 -14.08
C TYR A 431 14.09 -2.45 -13.58
N LYS A 432 15.10 -2.95 -14.30
CA LYS A 432 16.51 -2.98 -13.90
C LYS A 432 17.09 -1.56 -13.74
N THR A 433 16.86 -0.68 -14.70
CA THR A 433 17.31 0.72 -14.64
C THR A 433 16.64 1.46 -13.48
N THR A 434 15.33 1.27 -13.30
CA THR A 434 14.59 1.90 -12.21
C THR A 434 15.03 1.38 -10.85
N LYS A 435 15.27 0.07 -10.73
CA LYS A 435 15.75 -0.59 -9.52
C LYS A 435 17.11 -0.05 -9.10
N ALA A 436 18.02 0.13 -10.05
CA ALA A 436 19.34 0.71 -9.81
C ALA A 436 19.26 2.18 -9.36
N ALA A 437 18.42 2.99 -10.01
CA ALA A 437 18.28 4.42 -9.66
C ALA A 437 17.52 4.66 -8.34
N TRP A 438 16.68 3.72 -7.92
CA TRP A 438 15.73 3.91 -6.82
C TRP A 438 16.38 4.29 -5.48
N SER A 439 17.49 3.63 -5.11
CA SER A 439 18.18 3.89 -3.84
C SER A 439 18.73 5.33 -3.78
N HIS A 440 19.22 5.84 -4.91
CA HIS A 440 19.69 7.21 -5.06
C HIS A 440 18.53 8.20 -4.88
N PHE A 441 17.40 7.98 -5.55
CA PHE A 441 16.23 8.83 -5.39
C PHE A 441 15.67 8.84 -3.96
N VAL A 442 15.62 7.67 -3.31
CA VAL A 442 15.18 7.56 -1.90
C VAL A 442 16.12 8.34 -0.97
N LYS A 443 17.44 8.23 -1.16
CA LYS A 443 18.43 8.95 -0.36
C LYS A 443 18.33 10.47 -0.56
N GLN A 444 18.11 10.91 -1.80
CA GLN A 444 17.96 12.32 -2.15
C GLN A 444 16.59 12.91 -1.77
N LYS A 445 15.58 12.06 -1.52
CA LYS A 445 14.15 12.46 -1.40
C LYS A 445 13.67 13.28 -2.61
N SER A 446 14.11 12.86 -3.78
CA SER A 446 13.74 13.47 -5.06
C SER A 446 14.06 12.50 -6.18
N GLY A 447 13.21 12.46 -7.21
CA GLY A 447 13.46 11.71 -8.42
C GLY A 447 12.29 11.82 -9.39
N SER A 448 12.56 11.81 -10.68
CA SER A 448 11.54 11.75 -11.72
C SER A 448 11.80 10.60 -12.69
N ILE A 449 10.81 9.71 -12.83
CA ILE A 449 10.87 8.56 -13.71
C ILE A 449 9.77 8.69 -14.76
N ILE A 450 10.15 8.59 -16.03
CA ILE A 450 9.22 8.51 -17.16
C ILE A 450 9.37 7.15 -17.83
N ASN A 451 8.28 6.38 -17.84
CA ASN A 451 8.22 5.10 -18.54
C ASN A 451 7.54 5.27 -19.90
N THR A 452 8.22 4.87 -20.96
CA THR A 452 7.68 4.96 -22.32
C THR A 452 6.77 3.77 -22.61
N SER A 453 5.45 3.93 -22.41
CA SER A 453 4.41 3.00 -22.85
C SER A 453 4.13 3.16 -24.36
N SER A 454 2.90 2.92 -24.82
CA SER A 454 2.45 3.07 -26.21
C SER A 454 0.92 3.02 -26.29
N THR A 455 0.34 3.62 -27.33
CA THR A 455 -1.07 3.42 -27.70
C THR A 455 -1.37 1.95 -27.98
N VAL A 456 -0.39 1.16 -28.44
CA VAL A 456 -0.52 -0.29 -28.60
C VAL A 456 -0.68 -0.99 -27.25
N GLY A 457 0.02 -0.54 -26.21
CA GLY A 457 -0.18 -1.04 -24.85
C GLY A 457 -1.53 -0.63 -24.25
N LEU A 458 -2.03 0.56 -24.60
CA LEU A 458 -3.33 1.04 -24.16
C LEU A 458 -4.48 0.34 -24.88
N TYR A 459 -4.38 0.10 -26.18
CA TYR A 459 -5.54 -0.26 -27.02
C TYR A 459 -5.42 -1.59 -27.76
N GLY A 460 -4.22 -2.20 -27.76
CA GLY A 460 -3.89 -3.38 -28.56
C GLY A 460 -3.64 -3.05 -30.04
N ASN A 461 -2.93 -3.94 -30.72
CA ASN A 461 -2.77 -3.90 -32.17
C ASN A 461 -2.57 -5.32 -32.73
N PHE A 462 -3.02 -5.56 -33.95
CA PHE A 462 -2.81 -6.85 -34.63
C PHE A 462 -1.30 -7.09 -34.83
N GLY A 463 -0.81 -8.28 -34.49
CA GLY A 463 0.58 -8.68 -34.73
C GLY A 463 1.59 -8.16 -33.71
N GLN A 464 1.11 -7.58 -32.60
CA GLN A 464 1.96 -6.95 -31.59
C GLN A 464 1.62 -7.43 -30.17
N ALA A 465 1.19 -8.68 -30.00
CA ALA A 465 0.82 -9.24 -28.70
C ALA A 465 1.92 -9.09 -27.63
N ASN A 466 3.17 -9.42 -27.96
CA ASN A 466 4.34 -9.20 -27.10
C ASN A 466 4.51 -7.72 -26.71
N TYR A 467 4.58 -6.82 -27.69
CA TYR A 467 4.81 -5.39 -27.48
C TYR A 467 3.66 -4.74 -26.70
N SER A 468 2.41 -5.04 -27.07
CA SER A 468 1.19 -4.63 -26.36
C SER A 468 1.24 -5.04 -24.89
N SER A 469 1.59 -6.30 -24.60
CA SER A 469 1.73 -6.78 -23.22
C SER A 469 2.79 -6.01 -22.44
N MET A 470 3.99 -5.82 -23.00
CA MET A 470 5.07 -5.16 -22.25
C MET A 470 4.81 -3.67 -22.04
N LYS A 471 4.23 -2.97 -23.03
CA LYS A 471 3.88 -1.55 -22.90
C LYS A 471 2.70 -1.34 -21.94
N ALA A 472 1.74 -2.27 -21.89
CA ALA A 472 0.69 -2.25 -20.87
C ALA A 472 1.23 -2.56 -19.47
N ALA A 473 2.19 -3.50 -19.34
CA ALA A 473 2.80 -3.85 -18.06
C ALA A 473 3.51 -2.66 -17.40
N MET A 474 4.11 -1.77 -18.19
CA MET A 474 4.70 -0.53 -17.69
C MET A 474 3.69 0.41 -17.01
N LEU A 475 2.40 0.34 -17.35
CA LEU A 475 1.35 1.12 -16.71
C LEU A 475 1.11 0.63 -15.27
N GLY A 476 0.99 -0.69 -15.09
CA GLY A 476 0.89 -1.30 -13.76
C GLY A 476 2.14 -1.06 -12.91
N PHE A 477 3.33 -1.15 -13.51
CA PHE A 477 4.59 -0.82 -12.85
C PHE A 477 4.62 0.65 -12.38
N THR A 478 4.19 1.58 -13.25
CA THR A 478 4.10 3.02 -12.97
C THR A 478 3.14 3.30 -11.81
N ASN A 479 1.95 2.71 -11.82
CA ASN A 479 0.96 2.88 -10.74
C ASN A 479 1.52 2.49 -9.38
N VAL A 480 2.18 1.32 -9.29
CA VAL A 480 2.74 0.85 -8.02
C VAL A 480 3.88 1.75 -7.54
N LEU A 481 4.82 2.10 -8.43
CA LEU A 481 5.96 2.92 -8.03
C LEU A 481 5.59 4.35 -7.69
N ALA A 482 4.54 4.91 -8.31
CA ALA A 482 3.99 6.20 -7.91
C ALA A 482 3.51 6.19 -6.44
N ILE A 483 2.87 5.09 -6.01
CA ILE A 483 2.43 4.92 -4.63
C ILE A 483 3.64 4.76 -3.70
N GLU A 484 4.60 3.89 -4.04
CA GLU A 484 5.78 3.63 -3.20
C GLU A 484 6.72 4.83 -3.09
N GLY A 485 6.86 5.60 -4.17
CA GLY A 485 7.76 6.75 -4.28
C GLY A 485 7.22 8.03 -3.64
N SER A 486 5.90 8.15 -3.45
CA SER A 486 5.23 9.36 -2.97
C SER A 486 5.84 9.96 -1.70
N LYS A 487 6.10 9.13 -0.67
CA LYS A 487 6.70 9.56 0.61
C LYS A 487 8.15 10.05 0.50
N TYR A 488 8.80 9.78 -0.63
CA TYR A 488 10.18 10.20 -0.92
C TYR A 488 10.23 11.29 -2.00
N ASN A 489 9.08 11.86 -2.41
CA ASN A 489 9.00 12.81 -3.51
C ASN A 489 9.62 12.25 -4.82
N ILE A 490 9.43 10.95 -5.04
CA ILE A 490 9.76 10.28 -6.30
C ILE A 490 8.48 10.22 -7.13
N ARG A 491 8.52 10.82 -8.31
CA ARG A 491 7.38 10.89 -9.24
C ARG A 491 7.60 9.91 -10.38
N VAL A 492 6.58 9.10 -10.70
CA VAL A 492 6.66 8.10 -11.77
C VAL A 492 5.45 8.26 -12.66
N ASN A 493 5.66 8.58 -13.94
CA ASN A 493 4.58 8.71 -14.93
C ASN A 493 4.86 7.85 -16.16
N ALA A 494 3.82 7.57 -16.95
CA ALA A 494 3.96 6.87 -18.22
C ALA A 494 3.49 7.73 -19.39
N LEU A 495 4.15 7.56 -20.53
CA LEU A 495 3.87 8.28 -21.77
C LEU A 495 3.68 7.29 -22.92
N ALA A 496 2.65 7.48 -23.72
CA ALA A 496 2.41 6.82 -24.99
C ALA A 496 2.69 7.80 -26.15
N PRO A 497 3.93 7.84 -26.67
CA PRO A 497 4.28 8.76 -27.75
C PRO A 497 3.83 8.24 -29.12
N ASN A 498 3.47 9.17 -30.02
CA ASN A 498 3.40 8.96 -31.46
C ASN A 498 4.47 9.83 -32.14
N ALA A 499 5.40 9.17 -32.82
CA ALA A 499 6.47 9.82 -33.57
C ALA A 499 7.02 8.93 -34.70
N GLY A 500 7.49 9.56 -35.76
CA GLY A 500 8.35 9.02 -36.80
C GLY A 500 9.74 8.76 -36.25
N THR A 501 10.11 7.49 -36.19
CA THR A 501 11.40 6.99 -35.69
C THR A 501 11.85 5.83 -36.57
N ALA A 502 13.08 5.35 -36.38
CA ALA A 502 13.53 4.11 -37.06
C ALA A 502 12.60 2.92 -36.80
N MET A 503 11.94 2.87 -35.62
CA MET A 503 11.00 1.83 -35.26
C MET A 503 9.68 1.92 -36.03
N THR A 504 9.16 3.13 -36.28
CA THR A 504 7.89 3.33 -36.99
C THR A 504 8.07 3.45 -38.50
N ALA A 505 9.27 3.76 -38.98
CA ALA A 505 9.62 3.77 -40.39
C ALA A 505 9.52 2.39 -41.08
N THR A 506 9.49 1.29 -40.30
CA THR A 506 9.25 -0.06 -40.84
C THR A 506 7.78 -0.31 -41.19
N ILE A 507 6.87 0.54 -40.72
CA ILE A 507 5.41 0.36 -40.86
C ILE A 507 4.67 1.60 -41.39
N LEU A 508 5.30 2.78 -41.41
CA LEU A 508 4.70 4.03 -41.91
C LEU A 508 5.35 4.49 -43.23
N PRO A 509 4.58 5.11 -44.15
CA PRO A 509 5.12 5.85 -45.29
C PRO A 509 6.08 6.96 -44.85
N LYS A 510 7.06 7.28 -45.69
CA LYS A 510 8.12 8.26 -45.40
C LYS A 510 7.57 9.64 -45.05
N GLU A 511 6.52 10.07 -45.75
CA GLU A 511 5.87 11.37 -45.56
C GLU A 511 5.26 11.48 -44.15
N LEU A 512 4.69 10.40 -43.62
CA LEU A 512 4.16 10.37 -42.26
C LEU A 512 5.26 10.31 -41.20
N VAL A 513 6.38 9.63 -41.49
CA VAL A 513 7.55 9.63 -40.61
C VAL A 513 8.12 11.05 -40.47
N GLU A 514 8.21 11.79 -41.56
CA GLU A 514 8.68 13.18 -41.57
C GLU A 514 7.69 14.15 -40.90
N LEU A 515 6.38 13.87 -40.99
CA LEU A 515 5.34 14.65 -40.34
C LEU A 515 5.35 14.50 -38.81
N PHE A 516 5.59 13.29 -38.29
CA PHE A 516 5.51 13.00 -36.86
C PHE A 516 6.85 13.19 -36.15
N LYS A 517 7.41 14.39 -36.17
CA LYS A 517 8.77 14.63 -35.63
C LYS A 517 8.85 14.34 -34.12
N PRO A 518 9.90 13.63 -33.65
CA PRO A 518 10.13 13.41 -32.22
C PRO A 518 10.25 14.70 -31.41
N ASP A 519 10.69 15.79 -32.04
CA ASP A 519 10.74 17.15 -31.51
C ASP A 519 9.40 17.63 -30.92
N TYR A 520 8.29 17.14 -31.46
CA TYR A 520 6.94 17.51 -31.02
C TYR A 520 6.51 16.81 -29.72
N VAL A 521 7.25 15.80 -29.28
CA VAL A 521 6.97 15.03 -28.06
C VAL A 521 7.87 15.49 -26.91
N ALA A 522 9.13 15.84 -27.19
CA ALA A 522 10.15 16.14 -26.19
C ALA A 522 9.72 17.18 -25.13
N PRO A 523 9.07 18.30 -25.48
CA PRO A 523 8.66 19.32 -24.49
C PRO A 523 7.72 18.79 -23.40
N PHE A 524 6.83 17.85 -23.74
CA PHE A 524 5.95 17.21 -22.78
C PHE A 524 6.71 16.33 -21.79
N VAL A 525 7.68 15.55 -22.29
CA VAL A 525 8.53 14.69 -21.47
C VAL A 525 9.39 15.51 -20.52
N LEU A 526 10.00 16.58 -21.03
CA LEU A 526 10.80 17.48 -20.22
C LEU A 526 9.96 18.09 -19.09
N PHE A 527 8.77 18.62 -19.39
CA PHE A 527 7.90 19.16 -18.35
C PHE A 527 7.53 18.11 -17.28
N LEU A 528 7.19 16.89 -17.70
CA LEU A 528 6.91 15.79 -16.76
C LEU A 528 8.12 15.48 -15.85
N CYS A 529 9.34 15.59 -16.37
CA CYS A 529 10.57 15.41 -15.59
C CYS A 529 10.90 16.58 -14.66
N HIS A 530 10.41 17.78 -14.93
CA HIS A 530 10.76 18.99 -14.17
C HIS A 530 10.19 19.00 -12.74
N ASN A 531 10.95 19.55 -11.78
CA ASN A 531 10.58 19.58 -10.36
C ASN A 531 9.29 20.36 -10.04
N SER A 532 8.86 21.25 -10.94
CA SER A 532 7.59 21.96 -10.79
C SER A 532 6.38 21.11 -11.20
N CYS A 533 6.56 20.05 -11.99
CA CYS A 533 5.48 19.09 -12.23
C CYS A 533 5.30 18.24 -10.97
N LYS A 534 4.07 18.13 -10.47
CA LYS A 534 3.74 17.36 -9.26
C LYS A 534 3.03 16.05 -9.55
N ASP A 535 2.76 15.79 -10.83
CA ASP A 535 2.05 14.60 -11.28
C ASP A 535 2.88 13.34 -11.04
N SER A 536 2.21 12.29 -10.60
CA SER A 536 2.76 10.95 -10.38
C SER A 536 1.62 9.95 -10.52
N GLY A 537 1.89 8.79 -11.13
CA GLY A 537 0.90 7.76 -11.44
C GLY A 537 0.01 8.10 -12.64
N ASN A 538 0.34 9.13 -13.42
CA ASN A 538 -0.45 9.55 -14.56
C ASN A 538 0.07 8.97 -15.88
N PHE A 539 -0.86 8.77 -16.81
CA PHE A 539 -0.58 8.31 -18.17
C PHE A 539 -0.92 9.42 -19.17
N TYR A 540 -0.05 9.63 -20.15
CA TYR A 540 -0.24 10.65 -21.18
C TYR A 540 -0.10 10.05 -22.56
N GLN A 541 -0.86 10.56 -23.51
CA GLN A 541 -0.70 10.29 -24.94
C GLN A 541 -0.27 11.59 -25.62
N VAL A 542 0.80 11.53 -26.41
CA VAL A 542 1.43 12.73 -26.99
C VAL A 542 1.91 12.44 -28.40
N GLY A 543 1.69 13.38 -29.32
CA GLY A 543 2.17 13.33 -30.69
C GLY A 543 1.65 14.50 -31.51
N SER A 544 2.35 14.87 -32.59
CA SER A 544 1.96 15.99 -33.47
C SER A 544 1.60 17.29 -32.73
N CYS A 545 2.44 17.67 -31.76
CA CYS A 545 2.26 18.87 -30.92
C CYS A 545 1.01 18.87 -30.06
N TRP A 546 0.34 17.72 -29.89
CA TRP A 546 -0.80 17.55 -29.01
C TRP A 546 -0.43 16.64 -27.83
N GLY A 547 -1.03 16.91 -26.67
CA GLY A 547 -0.97 16.01 -25.52
C GLY A 547 -2.27 15.95 -24.74
N GLY A 548 -2.62 14.75 -24.29
CA GLY A 548 -3.78 14.49 -23.43
C GLY A 548 -3.47 13.45 -22.35
N ARG A 549 -4.13 13.57 -21.20
CA ARG A 549 -4.08 12.59 -20.11
C ARG A 549 -5.04 11.43 -20.40
N VAL A 550 -4.57 10.22 -20.15
CA VAL A 550 -5.32 8.98 -20.27
C VAL A 550 -5.67 8.48 -18.86
N ARG A 551 -6.92 8.07 -18.64
CA ARG A 551 -7.37 7.40 -17.41
C ARG A 551 -8.40 6.31 -17.71
N ARG A 552 -8.77 5.54 -16.69
CA ARG A 552 -9.84 4.53 -16.78
C ARG A 552 -11.17 5.11 -16.32
N GLN A 553 -12.22 4.94 -17.11
CA GLN A 553 -13.61 5.17 -16.71
C GLN A 553 -14.27 3.80 -16.44
N ARG A 554 -15.11 3.72 -15.40
CA ARG A 554 -15.90 2.53 -15.06
C ARG A 554 -17.37 2.82 -15.33
N SER A 555 -18.10 1.83 -15.85
CA SER A 555 -19.57 1.85 -15.91
C SER A 555 -20.16 1.94 -14.49
N GLY A 556 -21.44 2.28 -14.37
CA GLY A 556 -22.13 2.17 -13.08
C GLY A 556 -22.21 0.74 -12.52
N GLY A 557 -22.09 -0.28 -13.38
CA GLY A 557 -22.10 -1.68 -12.98
C GLY A 557 -23.45 -2.17 -12.44
N TYR A 558 -23.45 -3.36 -11.85
CA TYR A 558 -24.60 -3.92 -11.15
C TYR A 558 -24.13 -4.79 -9.99
N THR A 559 -24.81 -4.69 -8.83
CA THR A 559 -24.55 -5.54 -7.67
C THR A 559 -25.68 -6.54 -7.50
N PHE A 560 -25.31 -7.82 -7.46
CA PHE A 560 -26.23 -8.91 -7.19
C PHE A 560 -26.28 -9.25 -5.69
N PRO A 561 -27.43 -9.73 -5.17
CA PRO A 561 -27.47 -10.44 -3.89
C PRO A 561 -26.49 -11.63 -3.90
N GLN A 562 -25.91 -11.93 -2.74
CA GLN A 562 -24.96 -13.03 -2.57
C GLN A 562 -25.68 -14.33 -2.18
N ASP A 563 -26.62 -14.76 -3.01
CA ASP A 563 -27.44 -15.96 -2.84
C ASP A 563 -27.31 -16.91 -4.05
N GLU A 564 -28.08 -18.01 -4.07
CA GLU A 564 -28.12 -18.95 -5.19
C GLU A 564 -28.66 -18.36 -6.52
N ASN A 565 -29.26 -17.17 -6.50
CA ASN A 565 -29.85 -16.54 -7.68
C ASN A 565 -28.81 -15.80 -8.54
N LEU A 566 -27.60 -15.56 -8.03
CA LEU A 566 -26.47 -15.08 -8.83
C LEU A 566 -25.97 -16.19 -9.78
N THR A 567 -26.72 -16.35 -10.87
CA THR A 567 -26.51 -17.35 -11.92
C THR A 567 -25.90 -16.74 -13.18
N ILE A 568 -25.46 -17.57 -14.13
CA ILE A 568 -24.96 -17.12 -15.44
C ILE A 568 -26.06 -16.35 -16.19
N GLU A 569 -27.30 -16.82 -16.08
CA GLU A 569 -28.49 -16.21 -16.68
C GLU A 569 -28.78 -14.85 -16.05
N ALA A 570 -28.67 -14.73 -14.72
CA ALA A 570 -28.85 -13.45 -14.04
C ALA A 570 -27.81 -12.42 -14.51
N VAL A 571 -26.56 -12.83 -14.71
CA VAL A 571 -25.53 -11.96 -15.30
C VAL A 571 -25.87 -11.58 -16.74
N ARG A 572 -26.26 -12.54 -17.61
CA ARG A 572 -26.72 -12.26 -18.98
C ARG A 572 -27.81 -11.19 -18.99
N ASP A 573 -28.83 -11.38 -18.15
CA ASP A 573 -30.04 -10.54 -18.13
C ASP A 573 -29.76 -9.12 -17.62
N LYS A 574 -28.65 -8.91 -16.89
CA LYS A 574 -28.16 -7.59 -16.46
C LYS A 574 -26.92 -7.12 -17.21
N PHE A 575 -26.47 -7.85 -18.23
CA PHE A 575 -25.21 -7.56 -18.88
C PHE A 575 -25.23 -6.21 -19.61
N SER A 576 -26.38 -5.82 -20.18
CA SER A 576 -26.62 -4.49 -20.76
C SER A 576 -26.62 -3.35 -19.73
N VAL A 577 -26.58 -3.64 -18.43
CA VAL A 577 -26.41 -2.66 -17.33
C VAL A 577 -24.98 -2.70 -16.80
N ILE A 578 -24.37 -3.90 -16.72
CA ILE A 578 -22.97 -4.11 -16.32
C ILE A 578 -22.01 -3.46 -17.32
N HIS A 579 -22.32 -3.57 -18.62
CA HIS A 579 -21.51 -3.07 -19.72
C HIS A 579 -22.21 -1.90 -20.42
N ASN A 580 -22.59 -0.87 -19.66
CA ASN A 580 -23.17 0.35 -20.18
C ASN A 580 -22.45 1.58 -19.62
N PHE A 581 -22.00 2.44 -20.52
CA PHE A 581 -21.32 3.68 -20.17
C PHE A 581 -22.17 4.92 -20.48
N GLU A 582 -23.34 4.73 -21.08
CA GLU A 582 -24.18 5.81 -21.65
C GLU A 582 -25.44 6.06 -20.80
N ASP A 583 -25.58 5.41 -19.63
CA ASP A 583 -26.71 5.57 -18.71
C ASP A 583 -26.50 6.66 -17.64
N GLY A 584 -25.48 7.50 -17.81
CA GLY A 584 -25.14 8.59 -16.90
C GLY A 584 -24.43 8.17 -15.61
N ARG A 585 -24.19 6.87 -15.37
CA ARG A 585 -23.49 6.38 -14.15
C ARG A 585 -21.99 6.19 -14.35
N ALA A 586 -21.49 6.29 -15.57
CA ALA A 586 -20.08 6.09 -15.87
C ALA A 586 -19.23 7.21 -15.25
N HIS A 587 -18.16 6.85 -14.53
CA HIS A 587 -17.30 7.79 -13.84
C HIS A 587 -15.86 7.26 -13.73
N HIS A 588 -14.92 8.15 -13.43
CA HIS A 588 -13.54 7.78 -13.15
C HIS A 588 -13.38 7.31 -11.70
N VAL A 589 -12.78 6.13 -11.52
CA VAL A 589 -12.35 5.61 -10.23
C VAL A 589 -10.85 5.83 -10.12
N ALA A 590 -10.42 6.67 -9.19
CA ALA A 590 -9.03 7.15 -9.13
C ALA A 590 -8.07 6.13 -8.53
N ASN A 591 -8.53 5.30 -7.59
CA ASN A 591 -7.71 4.32 -6.89
C ASN A 591 -8.55 3.19 -6.29
N ASN A 592 -7.88 2.15 -5.79
CA ASN A 592 -8.54 0.98 -5.24
C ASN A 592 -9.36 1.28 -3.96
N ALA A 593 -8.99 2.28 -3.16
CA ALA A 593 -9.76 2.65 -1.97
C ALA A 593 -11.13 3.24 -2.36
N GLN A 594 -11.15 4.14 -3.35
CA GLN A 594 -12.39 4.65 -3.92
C GLN A 594 -13.23 3.51 -4.53
N ASN A 595 -12.60 2.61 -5.29
CA ASN A 595 -13.29 1.45 -5.89
C ASN A 595 -14.10 0.67 -4.84
N VAL A 596 -13.44 0.30 -3.74
CA VAL A 596 -14.05 -0.45 -2.63
C VAL A 596 -15.16 0.37 -1.95
N GLN A 597 -14.91 1.65 -1.67
CA GLN A 597 -15.86 2.52 -0.99
C GLN A 597 -17.20 2.62 -1.75
N GLU A 598 -17.17 2.46 -3.08
CA GLU A 598 -18.36 2.57 -3.91
C GLU A 598 -19.18 1.27 -3.98
N TYR A 599 -18.54 0.09 -4.11
CA TYR A 599 -19.28 -1.17 -4.25
C TYR A 599 -19.60 -1.85 -2.91
N ILE A 600 -18.79 -1.70 -1.86
CA ILE A 600 -19.04 -2.37 -0.57
C ILE A 600 -20.40 -2.00 0.04
N PRO A 601 -20.79 -0.71 0.12
CA PRO A 601 -22.10 -0.35 0.66
C PRO A 601 -23.27 -1.00 -0.12
N GLN A 602 -23.12 -1.17 -1.43
CA GLN A 602 -24.12 -1.83 -2.27
C GLN A 602 -24.23 -3.33 -1.93
N ILE A 603 -23.08 -4.00 -1.78
CA ILE A 603 -23.04 -5.41 -1.38
C ILE A 603 -23.69 -5.58 0.00
N LEU A 604 -23.35 -4.75 0.98
CA LEU A 604 -23.89 -4.87 2.34
C LEU A 604 -25.39 -4.59 2.39
N LYS A 605 -25.88 -3.62 1.60
CA LYS A 605 -27.31 -3.32 1.49
C LYS A 605 -28.11 -4.52 1.00
N LEU A 606 -27.56 -5.28 0.05
CA LEU A 606 -28.22 -6.48 -0.49
C LEU A 606 -27.99 -7.73 0.35
N ASN A 607 -27.07 -7.66 1.32
CA ASN A 607 -26.64 -8.79 2.12
C ASN A 607 -26.55 -8.40 3.61
N PRO A 608 -27.70 -8.10 4.25
CA PRO A 608 -27.76 -7.60 5.63
C PRO A 608 -27.13 -8.57 6.66
N GLN A 609 -27.00 -9.86 6.34
CA GLN A 609 -26.29 -10.84 7.15
C GLN A 609 -24.82 -10.46 7.41
N PHE A 610 -24.21 -9.65 6.55
CA PHE A 610 -22.86 -9.11 6.73
C PHE A 610 -22.85 -7.75 7.46
N SER A 611 -23.99 -7.08 7.59
CA SER A 611 -24.10 -5.71 8.12
C SER A 611 -23.90 -5.60 9.63
N SER A 612 -24.14 -6.68 10.39
CA SER A 612 -23.96 -6.71 11.85
C SER A 612 -22.50 -6.90 12.31
N LYS A 613 -21.55 -7.03 11.36
CA LYS A 613 -20.16 -7.43 11.65
C LYS A 613 -19.08 -6.49 11.09
N LEU A 614 -19.47 -5.40 10.43
CA LEU A 614 -18.54 -4.40 9.90
C LEU A 614 -18.57 -3.10 10.71
N PRO A 615 -17.44 -2.36 10.81
CA PRO A 615 -17.41 -1.07 11.49
C PRO A 615 -18.37 -0.07 10.82
N SER A 616 -18.97 0.81 11.63
CA SER A 616 -19.93 1.81 11.18
C SER A 616 -19.40 2.66 10.01
N PRO A 617 -20.25 3.05 9.05
CA PRO A 617 -19.87 3.98 7.97
C PRO A 617 -19.29 5.28 8.56
N GLY A 618 -18.02 5.56 8.27
CA GLY A 618 -17.32 6.76 8.76
C GLY A 618 -16.11 6.51 9.67
N THR A 619 -15.74 5.25 9.96
CA THR A 619 -14.50 4.98 10.69
C THR A 619 -13.27 5.42 9.88
N LYS A 620 -12.59 6.46 10.36
CA LYS A 620 -11.33 6.95 9.80
C LYS A 620 -10.29 5.81 9.78
N VAL A 621 -9.63 5.61 8.64
CA VAL A 621 -8.47 4.70 8.56
C VAL A 621 -7.35 5.29 9.41
N VAL A 622 -6.95 4.55 10.45
CA VAL A 622 -5.86 4.97 11.34
C VAL A 622 -4.53 4.64 10.69
N ASP A 623 -3.77 5.66 10.28
CA ASP A 623 -2.38 5.51 9.85
C ASP A 623 -1.44 5.63 11.06
N VAL A 624 -1.17 4.47 11.68
CA VAL A 624 -0.32 4.37 12.87
C VAL A 624 1.10 4.87 12.59
N LEU A 625 1.63 4.66 11.38
CA LEU A 625 2.99 5.07 11.06
C LEU A 625 3.08 6.59 10.88
N ALA A 626 2.09 7.20 10.22
CA ALA A 626 1.99 8.66 10.15
C ALA A 626 1.84 9.28 11.54
N ALA A 627 1.02 8.69 12.41
CA ALA A 627 0.85 9.14 13.79
C ALA A 627 2.17 9.09 14.58
N ARG A 628 2.92 7.99 14.49
CA ARG A 628 4.23 7.84 15.16
C ARG A 628 5.31 8.79 14.63
N ASN A 629 5.25 9.14 13.34
CA ASN A 629 6.19 10.06 12.70
C ASN A 629 5.84 11.53 12.94
N HIS A 630 4.67 11.82 13.53
CA HIS A 630 4.27 13.18 13.83
C HIS A 630 5.14 13.77 14.95
N LYS A 631 5.62 15.00 14.73
CA LYS A 631 6.44 15.74 15.70
C LYS A 631 5.59 16.82 16.36
N PHE A 632 5.35 16.66 17.64
CA PHE A 632 4.76 17.72 18.45
C PHE A 632 5.79 18.76 18.86
N ALA A 633 5.36 19.99 19.06
CA ALA A 633 6.21 21.05 19.58
C ALA A 633 6.57 20.76 21.06
N PRO A 634 7.85 20.90 21.45
CA PRO A 634 8.21 20.87 22.86
C PRO A 634 7.52 22.00 23.64
N THR A 635 7.18 21.75 24.90
CA THR A 635 6.60 22.74 25.81
C THR A 635 7.49 22.88 27.04
N GLU A 636 7.60 24.09 27.59
CA GLU A 636 8.32 24.31 28.84
C GLU A 636 7.42 24.10 30.06
N PHE A 637 7.94 23.44 31.09
CA PHE A 637 7.28 23.24 32.37
C PHE A 637 8.22 23.68 33.49
N THR A 638 7.88 24.75 34.19
CA THR A 638 8.65 25.27 35.32
C THR A 638 8.00 24.87 36.63
N TYR A 639 8.81 24.40 37.57
CA TYR A 639 8.37 24.02 38.90
C TYR A 639 9.40 24.40 39.97
N THR A 640 8.93 24.50 41.19
CA THR A 640 9.69 24.89 42.38
C THR A 640 9.59 23.82 43.47
N GLN A 641 10.30 24.04 44.58
CA GLN A 641 10.23 23.15 45.75
C GLN A 641 8.79 23.02 46.29
N ARG A 642 7.97 24.07 46.15
CA ARG A 642 6.55 24.06 46.52
C ARG A 642 5.79 22.98 45.75
N ASP A 643 6.00 22.87 44.45
CA ASP A 643 5.28 21.92 43.58
C ASP A 643 5.70 20.48 43.88
N VAL A 644 6.99 20.28 44.18
CA VAL A 644 7.55 18.99 44.61
C VAL A 644 6.92 18.52 45.93
N MET A 645 6.83 19.40 46.93
CA MET A 645 6.22 19.09 48.23
C MET A 645 4.71 18.87 48.11
N LEU A 646 4.01 19.70 47.31
CA LEU A 646 2.59 19.55 47.04
C LEU A 646 2.27 18.19 46.42
N TYR A 647 3.06 17.77 45.43
CA TYR A 647 2.95 16.45 44.84
C TYR A 647 3.20 15.34 45.86
N ALA A 648 4.27 15.46 46.68
CA ALA A 648 4.61 14.48 47.70
C ALA A 648 3.44 14.25 48.68
N VAL A 649 2.85 15.32 49.20
CA VAL A 649 1.64 15.24 50.05
C VAL A 649 0.46 14.66 49.27
N GLY A 650 0.32 15.04 48.00
CA GLY A 650 -0.68 14.49 47.08
C GLY A 650 -0.61 12.97 46.90
N ILE A 651 0.56 12.35 47.07
CA ILE A 651 0.76 10.88 47.03
C ILE A 651 0.91 10.26 48.44
N GLY A 652 0.38 10.96 49.46
CA GLY A 652 0.26 10.45 50.82
C GLY A 652 1.48 10.65 51.70
N ALA A 653 2.46 11.46 51.28
CA ALA A 653 3.56 11.83 52.17
C ALA A 653 3.04 12.68 53.34
N SER A 654 3.71 12.57 54.47
CA SER A 654 3.34 13.21 55.72
C SER A 654 4.53 13.94 56.32
N ARG A 655 4.32 14.61 57.46
CA ARG A 655 5.41 15.21 58.26
C ARG A 655 6.55 14.25 58.63
N ARG A 656 6.38 12.94 58.45
CA ARG A 656 7.41 11.91 58.71
C ARG A 656 8.38 11.73 57.54
N ASP A 657 8.03 12.20 56.35
CA ASP A 657 8.78 12.04 55.10
C ASP A 657 9.60 13.31 54.79
N LEU A 658 10.39 13.79 55.77
CA LEU A 658 11.07 15.09 55.70
C LEU A 658 11.96 15.26 54.45
N ASN A 659 12.49 14.17 53.91
CA ASN A 659 13.28 14.15 52.68
C ASN A 659 12.49 14.53 51.41
N ILE A 660 11.16 14.59 51.46
CA ILE A 660 10.32 14.97 50.30
C ILE A 660 9.23 16.00 50.64
N VAL A 661 9.03 16.36 51.92
CA VAL A 661 8.04 17.38 52.34
C VAL A 661 8.63 18.59 53.07
N TYR A 662 9.96 18.65 53.26
CA TYR A 662 10.62 19.76 53.94
C TYR A 662 11.86 20.22 53.19
N GLU A 663 11.79 21.41 52.62
CA GLU A 663 12.77 21.98 51.70
C GLU A 663 14.15 22.26 52.33
N LEU A 664 14.20 22.44 53.66
CA LEU A 664 15.46 22.62 54.40
C LEU A 664 16.02 21.30 54.96
N SER A 665 15.38 20.16 54.68
CA SER A 665 15.97 18.87 55.02
C SER A 665 17.29 18.69 54.25
N PRO A 666 18.39 18.25 54.90
CA PRO A 666 19.67 18.03 54.21
C PRO A 666 19.59 16.94 53.13
N SER A 667 18.52 16.13 53.14
CA SER A 667 18.24 15.09 52.15
C SER A 667 17.01 15.39 51.29
N PHE A 668 16.60 16.66 51.21
CA PHE A 668 15.44 17.06 50.42
C PHE A 668 15.63 16.74 48.93
N GLN A 669 14.69 16.01 48.35
CA GLN A 669 14.74 15.57 46.96
C GLN A 669 13.35 15.44 46.35
N THR A 670 13.29 15.46 45.02
CA THR A 670 12.03 15.26 44.29
C THR A 670 11.71 13.77 44.18
N PHE A 671 10.48 13.39 44.58
CA PHE A 671 10.07 12.00 44.47
C PHE A 671 9.95 11.58 42.98
N PRO A 672 10.54 10.44 42.55
CA PRO A 672 10.71 10.12 41.12
C PRO A 672 9.44 10.10 40.27
N THR A 673 8.31 9.68 40.83
CA THR A 673 7.03 9.65 40.10
C THR A 673 6.45 11.04 39.80
N PHE A 674 7.04 12.12 40.32
CA PHE A 674 6.75 13.50 39.90
C PHE A 674 6.92 13.68 38.37
N ALA A 675 7.76 12.85 37.74
CA ALA A 675 7.96 12.83 36.28
C ALA A 675 6.67 12.67 35.44
N VAL A 676 5.55 12.21 36.02
CA VAL A 676 4.28 12.13 35.29
C VAL A 676 3.55 13.47 35.21
N ILE A 677 3.86 14.42 36.10
CA ILE A 677 3.15 15.70 36.22
C ILE A 677 3.29 16.60 34.99
N PRO A 678 4.47 16.78 34.36
CA PRO A 678 4.61 17.65 33.21
C PRO A 678 3.68 17.28 32.04
N ALA A 679 3.24 16.01 31.94
CA ALA A 679 2.34 15.57 30.88
C ALA A 679 0.99 16.32 30.85
N PHE A 680 0.51 16.84 31.99
CA PHE A 680 -0.74 17.59 32.07
C PHE A 680 -0.64 19.02 31.52
N PHE A 681 0.58 19.54 31.37
CA PHE A 681 0.84 20.90 30.91
C PHE A 681 1.32 20.95 29.45
N VAL A 682 1.46 19.80 28.81
CA VAL A 682 1.93 19.67 27.43
C VAL A 682 0.75 19.62 26.46
N LYS A 683 0.82 20.40 25.38
CA LYS A 683 -0.20 20.42 24.33
C LYS A 683 0.08 19.36 23.26
N ALA A 684 -0.35 18.13 23.50
CA ALA A 684 -0.23 17.03 22.53
C ALA A 684 -1.61 16.49 22.11
N ASN A 685 -2.11 16.91 20.95
CA ASN A 685 -3.38 16.42 20.42
C ASN A 685 -3.19 15.22 19.48
N TYR A 686 -3.38 14.01 20.01
CA TYR A 686 -3.35 12.77 19.22
C TYR A 686 -4.71 12.43 18.57
N GLU A 687 -5.80 13.13 18.91
CA GLU A 687 -7.15 12.82 18.44
C GLU A 687 -7.28 12.92 16.93
N GLN A 688 -6.46 13.75 16.28
CA GLN A 688 -6.40 13.86 14.83
C GLN A 688 -6.00 12.52 14.14
N PHE A 689 -5.40 11.57 14.85
CA PHE A 689 -4.94 10.30 14.29
C PHE A 689 -5.90 9.13 14.53
N ILE A 690 -6.93 9.32 15.35
CA ILE A 690 -7.88 8.27 15.73
C ILE A 690 -9.31 8.65 15.33
N PRO A 691 -10.26 7.69 15.30
CA PRO A 691 -11.67 8.01 15.14
C PRO A 691 -12.16 8.93 16.27
N LYS A 692 -13.12 9.81 15.97
CA LYS A 692 -13.75 10.65 16.99
C LYS A 692 -14.37 9.78 18.08
N PHE A 693 -14.20 10.17 19.34
CA PHE A 693 -14.77 9.50 20.50
C PHE A 693 -15.29 10.51 21.51
N HIS A 694 -16.18 10.05 22.39
CA HIS A 694 -16.62 10.85 23.53
C HIS A 694 -15.57 10.74 24.66
N PRO A 695 -15.07 11.84 25.27
CA PRO A 695 -14.00 11.79 26.26
C PRO A 695 -14.22 10.80 27.43
N MET A 696 -15.47 10.59 27.85
CA MET A 696 -15.85 9.61 28.89
C MET A 696 -15.56 8.13 28.53
N MET A 697 -15.19 7.85 27.28
CA MET A 697 -14.80 6.52 26.82
C MET A 697 -13.31 6.20 27.06
N LEU A 698 -12.53 7.21 27.44
CA LEU A 698 -11.10 7.12 27.72
C LEU A 698 -10.86 6.60 29.14
N LEU A 699 -10.06 5.55 29.25
CA LEU A 699 -9.57 5.01 30.51
C LEU A 699 -8.04 5.06 30.53
N HIS A 700 -7.44 5.50 31.62
CA HIS A 700 -5.99 5.40 31.80
C HIS A 700 -5.62 3.96 32.16
N GLY A 701 -4.88 3.27 31.29
CA GLY A 701 -4.66 1.82 31.39
C GLY A 701 -3.33 1.45 32.04
N GLU A 702 -2.23 1.99 31.51
CA GLU A 702 -0.87 1.67 31.97
C GLU A 702 -0.01 2.93 32.05
N GLN A 703 0.93 2.94 33.01
CA GLN A 703 1.92 3.97 33.17
C GLN A 703 3.30 3.34 33.33
N SER A 704 4.32 3.94 32.71
CA SER A 704 5.72 3.64 32.95
C SER A 704 6.53 4.92 33.11
N VAL A 705 7.58 4.85 33.92
CA VAL A 705 8.53 5.94 34.17
C VAL A 705 9.94 5.34 34.19
N VAL A 706 10.88 5.99 33.50
CA VAL A 706 12.31 5.66 33.54
C VAL A 706 13.09 6.92 33.90
N MET A 707 13.89 6.83 34.95
CA MET A 707 14.72 7.91 35.48
C MET A 707 16.14 7.76 34.93
N HIS A 708 16.57 8.74 34.15
CA HIS A 708 17.92 8.80 33.57
C HIS A 708 18.88 9.62 34.45
N SER A 709 18.35 10.54 35.25
CA SER A 709 19.09 11.23 36.30
C SER A 709 18.21 11.66 37.46
N GLU A 710 18.83 12.16 38.52
CA GLU A 710 18.11 12.77 39.64
C GLU A 710 17.23 13.92 39.16
N PHE A 711 16.05 14.00 39.75
CA PHE A 711 15.05 15.01 39.42
C PHE A 711 15.32 16.25 40.28
N PRO A 712 15.61 17.42 39.69
CA PRO A 712 15.91 18.62 40.47
C PRO A 712 14.76 19.00 41.41
N THR A 713 15.04 19.71 42.51
CA THR A 713 14.03 20.22 43.44
C THR A 713 13.34 21.51 42.94
N SER A 714 13.90 22.12 41.89
CA SER A 714 13.29 23.17 41.07
C SER A 714 13.99 23.21 39.72
N ALA A 715 13.24 23.32 38.62
CA ALA A 715 13.82 23.46 37.29
C ALA A 715 12.79 23.99 36.28
N THR A 716 13.27 24.34 35.09
CA THR A 716 12.44 24.44 33.89
C THR A 716 12.77 23.25 32.99
N LEU A 717 11.78 22.42 32.70
CA LEU A 717 11.92 21.25 31.85
C LEU A 717 11.43 21.58 30.43
N VAL A 718 12.16 21.10 29.43
CA VAL A 718 11.67 20.99 28.05
C VAL A 718 11.02 19.63 27.88
N CYS A 719 9.71 19.64 27.70
CA CYS A 719 8.87 18.47 27.60
C CYS A 719 8.54 18.16 26.15
N THR A 720 9.00 17.01 25.64
CA THR A 720 8.77 16.61 24.24
C THR A 720 7.84 15.40 24.17
N PRO A 721 6.58 15.55 23.74
CA PRO A 721 5.65 14.44 23.60
C PRO A 721 5.80 13.73 22.25
N GLN A 722 5.46 12.45 22.21
CA GLN A 722 5.51 11.59 21.02
C GLN A 722 4.42 10.53 21.09
N ILE A 723 3.77 10.23 19.96
CA ILE A 723 2.95 9.02 19.84
C ILE A 723 3.87 7.82 19.63
N VAL A 724 3.87 6.88 20.56
CA VAL A 724 4.65 5.65 20.46
C VAL A 724 3.89 4.58 19.71
N ASP A 725 2.60 4.43 20.02
CA ASP A 725 1.76 3.41 19.37
C ASP A 725 0.27 3.79 19.38
N ILE A 726 -0.46 3.24 18.41
CA ILE A 726 -1.92 3.18 18.39
C ILE A 726 -2.28 1.74 18.03
N ALA A 727 -2.62 0.96 19.05
CA ALA A 727 -2.92 -0.46 18.91
C ALA A 727 -4.43 -0.70 18.87
N ASP A 728 -4.88 -1.46 17.87
CA ASP A 728 -6.27 -1.89 17.80
C ASP A 728 -6.51 -3.06 18.77
N LYS A 729 -7.53 -2.93 19.62
CA LYS A 729 -7.96 -3.96 20.57
C LYS A 729 -9.38 -4.45 20.29
N VAL A 730 -9.89 -4.20 19.08
CA VAL A 730 -11.22 -4.58 18.57
C VAL A 730 -12.38 -3.87 19.26
N LYS A 731 -12.49 -3.95 20.59
CA LYS A 731 -13.50 -3.25 21.40
C LYS A 731 -13.14 -1.79 21.72
N GLY A 732 -11.94 -1.36 21.32
CA GLY A 732 -11.39 -0.04 21.58
C GLY A 732 -10.00 0.12 20.96
N ALA A 733 -9.41 1.31 21.10
CA ALA A 733 -8.04 1.62 20.70
C ALA A 733 -7.18 1.84 21.94
N ALA A 734 -5.96 1.31 21.97
CA ALA A 734 -4.95 1.66 22.96
C ALA A 734 -3.97 2.66 22.35
N VAL A 735 -3.95 3.89 22.86
CA VAL A 735 -3.03 4.95 22.42
C VAL A 735 -1.92 5.08 23.45
N THR A 736 -0.68 4.89 23.01
CA THR A 736 0.51 5.07 23.85
C THR A 736 1.22 6.36 23.50
N MET A 737 1.33 7.25 24.47
CA MET A 737 2.13 8.47 24.41
C MET A 737 3.42 8.30 25.22
N LYS A 738 4.51 8.88 24.72
CA LYS A 738 5.75 9.09 25.47
C LYS A 738 6.00 10.58 25.65
N ILE A 739 6.55 10.96 26.79
CA ILE A 739 7.09 12.31 27.04
C ILE A 739 8.52 12.18 27.53
N SER A 740 9.44 12.89 26.88
CA SER A 740 10.83 13.02 27.33
C SER A 740 11.01 14.36 28.04
N LEU A 741 11.66 14.33 29.21
CA LEU A 741 11.85 15.48 30.08
C LEU A 741 13.33 15.85 30.14
N VAL A 742 13.69 17.00 29.58
CA VAL A 742 15.07 17.50 29.56
C VAL A 742 15.16 18.76 30.42
N ASP A 743 16.15 18.85 31.31
CA ASP A 743 16.41 20.08 32.07
C ASP A 743 16.98 21.15 31.13
N LYS A 744 16.29 22.30 31.06
CA LYS A 744 16.63 23.41 30.16
C LYS A 744 18.00 24.02 30.47
N SER A 745 18.45 23.96 31.73
CA SER A 745 19.67 24.64 32.18
C SER A 745 20.96 23.95 31.72
N ASN A 746 20.94 22.62 31.63
CA ASN A 746 22.11 21.78 31.38
C ASN A 746 21.89 20.76 30.24
N ASN A 747 20.72 20.75 29.63
CA ASN A 747 20.31 19.86 28.54
C ASN A 747 20.37 18.36 28.90
N LYS A 748 20.25 18.01 30.18
CA LYS A 748 20.29 16.62 30.66
C LYS A 748 18.90 15.99 30.58
N LEU A 749 18.82 14.78 30.00
CA LEU A 749 17.61 13.96 30.05
C LEU A 749 17.36 13.48 31.48
N ILE A 750 16.26 13.92 32.08
CA ILE A 750 15.90 13.60 33.46
C ILE A 750 15.10 12.30 33.50
N ALA A 751 14.02 12.22 32.73
CA ALA A 751 13.14 11.07 32.72
C ALA A 751 12.39 10.92 31.39
N GLU A 752 11.91 9.70 31.14
CA GLU A 752 10.93 9.40 30.09
C GLU A 752 9.72 8.70 30.69
N CYS A 753 8.53 9.14 30.31
CA CYS A 753 7.27 8.58 30.80
C CYS A 753 6.46 8.05 29.62
N GLU A 754 5.97 6.82 29.71
CA GLU A 754 5.04 6.24 28.76
C GLU A 754 3.67 6.04 29.41
N SER A 755 2.62 6.58 28.80
CA SER A 755 1.23 6.46 29.24
C SER A 755 0.43 5.76 28.14
N THR A 756 -0.37 4.76 28.52
CA THR A 756 -1.29 4.09 27.60
C THR A 756 -2.73 4.31 28.02
N SER A 757 -3.48 5.02 27.18
CA SER A 757 -4.92 5.20 27.34
C SER A 757 -5.69 4.20 26.50
N PHE A 758 -6.73 3.59 27.07
CA PHE A 758 -7.67 2.72 26.36
C PHE A 758 -8.97 3.46 26.08
N ILE A 759 -9.29 3.64 24.81
CA ILE A 759 -10.47 4.38 24.35
C ILE A 759 -11.48 3.37 23.82
N ARG A 760 -12.59 3.23 24.54
CA ARG A 760 -13.66 2.27 24.22
C ARG A 760 -14.42 2.70 22.96
N GLY A 761 -14.88 1.73 22.18
CA GLY A 761 -15.81 1.95 21.06
C GLY A 761 -15.18 2.42 19.74
N ILE A 762 -13.90 2.76 19.72
CA ILE A 762 -13.18 3.17 18.49
C ILE A 762 -12.21 2.12 17.95
N GLY A 763 -12.33 0.87 18.39
CA GLY A 763 -11.54 -0.25 17.89
C GLY A 763 -12.05 -0.78 16.54
N GLY A 764 -11.38 -1.80 16.00
CA GLY A 764 -11.73 -2.41 14.72
C GLY A 764 -11.16 -1.69 13.51
N PHE A 765 -10.42 -0.60 13.68
CA PHE A 765 -9.78 0.13 12.59
C PHE A 765 -8.69 -0.69 11.89
N SER A 766 -8.08 -1.68 12.55
CA SER A 766 -7.15 -2.62 11.91
C SER A 766 -7.84 -3.58 10.93
N LYS A 767 -9.18 -3.68 11.03
CA LYS A 767 -10.03 -4.48 10.13
C LYS A 767 -10.61 -3.65 8.98
N VAL A 768 -10.41 -2.34 8.98
CA VAL A 768 -10.86 -1.45 7.89
C VAL A 768 -9.97 -1.68 6.67
N LEU A 769 -10.58 -1.81 5.49
CA LEU A 769 -9.84 -2.02 4.26
C LEU A 769 -8.93 -0.80 3.96
N GLY A 770 -7.65 -1.06 3.68
CA GLY A 770 -6.63 -0.03 3.49
C GLY A 770 -5.77 0.24 4.73
N TYR A 771 -6.07 -0.37 5.87
CA TYR A 771 -5.18 -0.34 7.04
C TYR A 771 -3.83 -0.98 6.72
N LYS A 772 -2.74 -0.27 7.02
CA LYS A 772 -1.37 -0.78 6.89
C LYS A 772 -0.83 -1.09 8.27
N ARG A 773 -0.48 -2.35 8.51
CA ARG A 773 0.16 -2.75 9.76
C ARG A 773 1.51 -2.05 9.91
N ALA A 774 1.66 -1.24 10.95
CA ALA A 774 2.92 -0.61 11.28
C ALA A 774 3.92 -1.63 11.88
N PRO A 775 5.25 -1.38 11.76
CA PRO A 775 6.26 -2.14 12.51
C PRO A 775 5.99 -2.15 14.02
N ALA A 776 6.65 -3.04 14.75
CA ALA A 776 6.60 -3.02 16.22
C ALA A 776 7.00 -1.62 16.74
N ALA A 777 6.27 -1.13 17.74
CA ALA A 777 6.59 0.15 18.37
C ALA A 777 7.87 0.05 19.19
N SER A 778 8.70 1.09 19.15
CA SER A 778 9.86 1.22 20.05
C SER A 778 9.39 1.76 21.40
N ARG A 779 9.02 0.86 22.30
CA ARG A 779 8.59 1.14 23.69
C ARG A 779 9.80 1.26 24.63
N LEU A 780 9.62 1.89 25.79
CA LEU A 780 10.60 1.82 26.88
C LEU A 780 10.78 0.36 27.35
N PRO A 781 12.02 -0.09 27.67
CA PRO A 781 12.27 -1.47 28.08
C PRO A 781 11.41 -1.93 29.26
N VAL A 782 11.25 -1.09 30.30
CA VAL A 782 10.41 -1.41 31.47
C VAL A 782 8.94 -1.64 31.10
N SER A 783 8.43 -0.93 30.08
CA SER A 783 7.04 -1.06 29.64
C SER A 783 6.73 -2.42 29.02
N LEU A 784 7.75 -3.12 28.49
CA LEU A 784 7.61 -4.43 27.86
C LEU A 784 7.60 -5.60 28.86
N ILE A 785 7.98 -5.35 30.12
CA ILE A 785 8.04 -6.39 31.15
C ILE A 785 6.62 -6.86 31.49
N THR A 786 6.37 -8.17 31.43
CA THR A 786 5.15 -8.79 31.98
C THR A 786 5.48 -9.26 33.39
N ALA A 787 4.85 -8.63 34.37
CA ALA A 787 5.14 -8.73 35.80
C ALA A 787 3.89 -9.20 36.56
N GLU A 788 3.43 -10.42 36.26
CA GLU A 788 2.33 -11.02 37.03
C GLU A 788 2.73 -11.18 38.50
N SER A 789 1.77 -10.91 39.38
CA SER A 789 2.01 -11.03 40.82
C SER A 789 2.27 -12.49 41.19
N PRO A 790 3.36 -12.79 41.92
CA PRO A 790 3.62 -14.14 42.40
C PRO A 790 2.48 -14.68 43.27
N LYS A 791 2.25 -15.99 43.21
CA LYS A 791 1.30 -16.68 44.10
C LYS A 791 1.85 -16.93 45.51
N SER A 792 3.15 -16.74 45.72
CA SER A 792 3.79 -16.85 47.03
C SER A 792 3.43 -15.66 47.93
N SER A 793 3.60 -15.80 49.24
CA SER A 793 3.51 -14.68 50.17
C SER A 793 4.47 -13.55 49.74
N PRO A 794 4.06 -12.27 49.87
CA PRO A 794 4.93 -11.14 49.62
C PRO A 794 6.10 -11.09 50.61
N ASP A 795 7.26 -10.65 50.13
CA ASP A 795 8.45 -10.44 50.94
C ASP A 795 8.27 -9.23 51.89
N ASN A 796 7.49 -8.23 51.46
CA ASN A 796 7.07 -7.12 52.31
C ASN A 796 5.68 -6.62 51.92
N THR A 797 4.96 -6.06 52.90
CA THR A 797 3.63 -5.48 52.71
C THR A 797 3.51 -4.20 53.51
N ILE A 798 3.03 -3.13 52.88
CA ILE A 798 2.76 -1.86 53.55
C ILE A 798 1.34 -1.41 53.20
N SER A 799 0.61 -0.99 54.23
CA SER A 799 -0.75 -0.46 54.11
C SER A 799 -0.81 0.98 54.61
N GLN A 800 -1.50 1.83 53.87
CA GLN A 800 -1.73 3.22 54.25
C GLN A 800 -3.18 3.60 53.98
N ARG A 801 -3.84 4.20 54.99
CA ARG A 801 -5.16 4.78 54.81
C ARG A 801 -5.05 6.08 54.00
N ILE A 802 -5.82 6.16 52.93
CA ILE A 802 -5.89 7.34 52.05
C ILE A 802 -6.81 8.36 52.72
N SER A 803 -6.42 9.64 52.69
CA SER A 803 -7.30 10.71 53.19
C SER A 803 -8.60 10.79 52.35
N PRO A 804 -9.76 11.06 52.96
CA PRO A 804 -10.98 11.42 52.21
C PRO A 804 -10.75 12.59 51.23
N ASP A 805 -9.84 13.51 51.56
CA ASP A 805 -9.53 14.68 50.72
C ASP A 805 -8.40 14.44 49.71
N GLN A 806 -7.88 13.21 49.60
CA GLN A 806 -6.63 12.96 48.86
C GLN A 806 -6.72 13.34 47.38
N ALA A 807 -7.86 13.06 46.73
CA ALA A 807 -8.08 13.43 45.33
C ALA A 807 -8.13 14.95 45.13
N ALA A 808 -8.66 15.69 46.11
CA ALA A 808 -8.73 17.14 46.10
C ALA A 808 -7.34 17.78 46.25
N VAL A 809 -6.42 17.14 46.97
CA VAL A 809 -5.02 17.57 47.10
C VAL A 809 -4.21 17.18 45.86
N TYR A 810 -4.27 15.92 45.43
CA TYR A 810 -3.44 15.41 44.32
C TYR A 810 -3.69 16.20 43.02
N ARG A 811 -4.96 16.50 42.70
CA ARG A 811 -5.32 17.27 41.49
C ARG A 811 -4.64 18.64 41.40
N LEU A 812 -4.25 19.25 42.52
CA LEU A 812 -3.52 20.52 42.54
C LEU A 812 -2.13 20.41 41.88
N SER A 813 -1.62 19.19 41.70
CA SER A 813 -0.38 18.92 40.96
C SER A 813 -0.56 19.01 39.44
N GLY A 814 -1.80 19.04 38.91
CA GLY A 814 -2.06 19.32 37.49
C GLY A 814 -3.20 18.54 36.83
N ASP A 815 -3.65 17.41 37.41
CA ASP A 815 -4.76 16.64 36.85
C ASP A 815 -6.12 17.12 37.38
N TYR A 816 -6.68 18.12 36.70
CA TYR A 816 -7.93 18.77 37.08
C TYR A 816 -9.21 18.08 36.58
N ASN A 817 -9.12 16.83 36.09
CA ASN A 817 -10.29 16.11 35.57
C ASN A 817 -11.42 16.05 36.63
N PRO A 818 -12.65 16.51 36.30
CA PRO A 818 -13.73 16.65 37.27
C PRO A 818 -14.22 15.33 37.88
N LEU A 819 -13.98 14.18 37.22
CA LEU A 819 -14.39 12.87 37.75
C LEU A 819 -13.77 12.51 39.11
N HIS A 820 -12.69 13.21 39.50
CA HIS A 820 -11.98 13.00 40.76
C HIS A 820 -12.48 13.89 41.91
N ILE A 821 -13.46 14.76 41.68
CA ILE A 821 -13.95 15.69 42.71
C ILE A 821 -15.46 15.95 42.65
N ASP A 822 -16.05 15.95 41.45
CA ASP A 822 -17.46 16.26 41.22
C ASP A 822 -18.29 14.97 41.10
N PRO A 823 -19.24 14.71 42.03
CA PRO A 823 -20.09 13.53 42.00
C PRO A 823 -20.91 13.38 40.71
N GLU A 824 -21.39 14.48 40.11
CA GLU A 824 -22.19 14.40 38.88
C GLU A 824 -21.33 13.91 37.70
N MET A 825 -20.09 14.39 37.63
CA MET A 825 -19.17 13.99 36.58
C MET A 825 -18.63 12.58 36.78
N ALA A 826 -18.42 12.17 38.03
CA ALA A 826 -18.09 10.78 38.37
C ALA A 826 -19.22 9.80 37.97
N ALA A 827 -20.48 10.17 38.25
CA ALA A 827 -21.65 9.37 37.89
C ALA A 827 -21.77 9.19 36.36
N LYS A 828 -21.50 10.23 35.57
CA LYS A 828 -21.46 10.13 34.09
C LYS A 828 -20.38 9.16 33.57
N GLY A 829 -19.32 8.94 34.37
CA GLY A 829 -18.29 7.92 34.14
C GLY A 829 -18.65 6.50 34.62
N ASN A 830 -19.87 6.29 35.12
CA ASN A 830 -20.34 5.08 35.81
C ASN A 830 -19.58 4.75 37.10
N PHE A 831 -19.11 5.77 37.83
CA PHE A 831 -18.58 5.60 39.19
C PHE A 831 -19.65 5.97 40.21
N LYS A 832 -19.64 5.29 41.37
CA LYS A 832 -20.61 5.52 42.44
C LYS A 832 -20.35 6.84 43.18
N ASP A 833 -19.08 7.22 43.26
CA ASP A 833 -18.56 8.43 43.90
C ASP A 833 -17.30 8.88 43.15
N PRO A 834 -16.80 10.11 43.38
CA PRO A 834 -15.50 10.54 42.86
C PRO A 834 -14.37 9.57 43.23
N ILE A 835 -13.61 9.13 42.24
CA ILE A 835 -12.51 8.17 42.43
C ILE A 835 -11.17 8.89 42.61
N LEU A 836 -10.23 8.24 43.28
CA LEU A 836 -8.83 8.68 43.33
C LEU A 836 -8.17 8.51 41.96
N HIS A 837 -7.25 9.43 41.60
CA HIS A 837 -6.45 9.31 40.38
C HIS A 837 -5.61 8.02 40.41
N GLY A 838 -5.58 7.27 39.30
CA GLY A 838 -4.71 6.08 39.21
C GLY A 838 -3.24 6.43 39.43
N LEU A 839 -2.78 7.57 38.93
CA LEU A 839 -1.42 8.07 39.15
C LEU A 839 -1.14 8.47 40.62
N CYS A 840 -2.18 8.84 41.37
CA CYS A 840 -2.08 9.01 42.82
C CYS A 840 -1.89 7.64 43.49
N SER A 841 -2.69 6.62 43.16
CA SER A 841 -2.51 5.25 43.67
C SER A 841 -1.12 4.69 43.33
N MET A 842 -0.59 4.98 42.14
CA MET A 842 0.78 4.65 41.75
C MET A 842 1.79 5.34 42.66
N GLY A 843 1.59 6.62 42.99
CA GLY A 843 2.45 7.36 43.91
C GLY A 843 2.50 6.75 45.32
N PHE A 844 1.35 6.39 45.89
CA PHE A 844 1.28 5.67 47.16
C PHE A 844 2.05 4.35 47.10
N ALA A 845 1.78 3.51 46.10
CA ALA A 845 2.46 2.22 45.94
C ALA A 845 3.98 2.37 45.72
N SER A 846 4.40 3.41 45.01
CA SER A 846 5.82 3.71 44.78
C SER A 846 6.52 4.17 46.05
N ARG A 847 5.84 4.94 46.91
CA ARG A 847 6.36 5.30 48.23
C ARG A 847 6.47 4.09 49.15
N HIS A 848 5.48 3.20 49.13
CA HIS A 848 5.56 1.93 49.84
C HIS A 848 6.75 1.09 49.37
N LEU A 849 6.99 1.01 48.06
CA LEU A 849 8.16 0.35 47.49
C LEU A 849 9.48 0.93 48.00
N VAL A 850 9.64 2.25 47.92
CA VAL A 850 10.87 2.94 48.37
C VAL A 850 11.10 2.72 49.87
N ASN A 851 10.05 2.86 50.69
CA ASN A 851 10.13 2.69 52.13
C ASN A 851 10.38 1.23 52.55
N GLY A 852 9.76 0.27 51.85
CA GLY A 852 9.83 -1.15 52.19
C GLY A 852 11.01 -1.90 51.58
N MET A 853 11.59 -1.39 50.49
CA MET A 853 12.60 -2.11 49.70
C MET A 853 13.89 -1.32 49.39
N ALA A 854 13.92 -0.01 49.66
CA ALA A 854 15.07 0.86 49.33
C ALA A 854 15.51 1.76 50.50
N GLY A 855 15.15 1.42 51.74
CA GLY A 855 15.55 2.18 52.93
C GLY A 855 14.96 3.59 53.03
N GLY A 856 13.89 3.87 52.29
CA GLY A 856 13.25 5.19 52.26
C GLY A 856 13.98 6.24 51.40
N ASP A 857 14.91 5.81 50.54
CA ASP A 857 15.65 6.69 49.63
C ASP A 857 15.06 6.66 48.19
N PRO A 858 14.32 7.70 47.77
CA PRO A 858 13.69 7.76 46.46
C PRO A 858 14.69 7.76 45.29
N SER A 859 15.91 8.26 45.49
CA SER A 859 16.93 8.35 44.43
C SER A 859 17.31 6.98 43.83
N LYS A 860 17.05 5.91 44.58
CA LYS A 860 17.34 4.54 44.17
C LYS A 860 16.35 3.97 43.16
N LEU A 861 15.15 4.51 43.04
CA LEU A 861 14.16 4.03 42.08
C LEU A 861 14.56 4.48 40.67
N ARG A 862 14.82 3.52 39.76
CA ARG A 862 15.30 3.76 38.40
C ARG A 862 14.22 3.62 37.34
N SER A 863 13.31 2.67 37.51
CA SER A 863 12.18 2.53 36.60
C SER A 863 10.97 1.95 37.34
N LEU A 864 9.79 2.23 36.80
CA LEU A 864 8.52 1.75 37.31
C LEU A 864 7.56 1.49 36.15
N LYS A 865 6.77 0.42 36.26
CA LYS A 865 5.60 0.16 35.43
C LYS A 865 4.42 -0.26 36.30
N VAL A 866 3.22 0.23 35.97
CA VAL A 866 1.95 -0.21 36.57
C VAL A 866 0.85 -0.38 35.52
N ARG A 867 -0.10 -1.28 35.79
CA ARG A 867 -1.41 -1.33 35.14
C ARG A 867 -2.52 -1.05 36.16
N PHE A 868 -3.38 -0.09 35.85
CA PHE A 868 -4.55 0.24 36.67
C PHE A 868 -5.68 -0.75 36.36
N SER A 869 -6.16 -1.47 37.38
CA SER A 869 -7.14 -2.55 37.20
C SER A 869 -8.51 -2.27 37.79
N SER A 870 -8.63 -1.37 38.76
CA SER A 870 -9.89 -1.04 39.44
C SER A 870 -9.81 0.33 40.12
N PRO A 871 -10.95 1.02 40.33
CA PRO A 871 -10.97 2.31 41.00
C PRO A 871 -10.64 2.18 42.49
N VAL A 872 -10.03 3.24 43.03
CA VAL A 872 -9.81 3.47 44.47
C VAL A 872 -10.68 4.67 44.86
N TYR A 873 -11.32 4.62 46.02
CA TYR A 873 -12.09 5.74 46.56
C TYR A 873 -11.29 6.43 47.67
N PRO A 874 -11.27 7.76 47.73
CA PRO A 874 -10.67 8.48 48.87
C PRO A 874 -11.26 8.01 50.21
N GLY A 875 -10.43 7.84 51.24
CA GLY A 875 -10.83 7.29 52.54
C GLY A 875 -10.55 5.79 52.74
N GLU A 876 -10.36 5.04 51.65
CA GLU A 876 -10.00 3.62 51.65
C GLU A 876 -8.53 3.38 52.03
N THR A 877 -8.18 2.13 52.33
CA THR A 877 -6.82 1.72 52.66
C THR A 877 -6.18 1.01 51.49
N ILE A 878 -5.07 1.57 50.98
CA ILE A 878 -4.27 0.92 49.93
C ILE A 878 -3.16 0.10 50.58
N GLN A 879 -3.13 -1.20 50.25
CA GLN A 879 -2.08 -2.14 50.64
C GLN A 879 -1.23 -2.47 49.42
N THR A 880 0.09 -2.33 49.53
CA THR A 880 1.05 -2.70 48.49
C THR A 880 1.82 -3.94 48.91
N ASN A 881 1.71 -5.00 48.11
CA ASN A 881 2.39 -6.27 48.29
C ASN A 881 3.60 -6.30 47.34
N MET A 882 4.75 -6.74 47.84
CA MET A 882 6.03 -6.60 47.15
C MET A 882 6.82 -7.91 47.19
N TRP A 883 7.43 -8.28 46.07
CA TRP A 883 8.25 -9.49 45.92
C TRP A 883 9.54 -9.14 45.18
N ILE A 884 10.68 -9.53 45.74
CA ILE A 884 11.98 -9.40 45.09
C ILE A 884 12.05 -10.47 43.98
N ASP A 885 12.37 -10.05 42.75
CA ASP A 885 12.52 -10.97 41.63
C ASP A 885 13.77 -11.84 41.83
N LYS A 886 13.57 -13.15 41.94
CA LYS A 886 14.67 -14.12 42.13
C LYS A 886 15.68 -14.10 41.00
N SER A 887 15.27 -13.69 39.80
CA SER A 887 16.13 -13.60 38.61
C SER A 887 16.89 -12.28 38.51
N ASN A 888 16.47 -11.25 39.24
CA ASN A 888 17.11 -9.94 39.27
C ASN A 888 16.87 -9.27 40.64
N PRO A 889 17.86 -9.28 41.55
CA PRO A 889 17.67 -8.76 42.91
C PRO A 889 17.43 -7.24 42.97
N ASN A 890 17.70 -6.50 41.89
CA ASN A 890 17.38 -5.08 41.79
C ASN A 890 15.93 -4.82 41.40
N ARG A 891 15.17 -5.86 41.04
CA ARG A 891 13.80 -5.76 40.56
C ARG A 891 12.82 -6.24 41.63
N VAL A 892 11.76 -5.48 41.80
CA VAL A 892 10.64 -5.82 42.70
C VAL A 892 9.35 -5.87 41.89
N LEU A 893 8.71 -7.04 41.87
CA LEU A 893 7.35 -7.21 41.39
C LEU A 893 6.40 -6.72 42.49
N PHE A 894 5.30 -6.06 42.13
CA PHE A 894 4.35 -5.61 43.14
C PHE A 894 2.92 -5.59 42.65
N SER A 895 1.99 -5.51 43.60
CA SER A 895 0.58 -5.23 43.36
C SER A 895 0.07 -4.29 44.45
N ALA A 896 -1.05 -3.61 44.17
CA ALA A 896 -1.76 -2.89 45.21
C ALA A 896 -3.23 -3.29 45.23
N LYS A 897 -3.79 -3.43 46.43
CA LYS A 897 -5.21 -3.70 46.64
C LYS A 897 -5.82 -2.70 47.61
N VAL A 898 -7.13 -2.51 47.48
CA VAL A 898 -7.95 -1.84 48.50
C VAL A 898 -8.35 -2.89 49.54
N VAL A 899 -8.04 -2.63 50.81
CA VAL A 899 -8.22 -3.61 51.89
C VAL A 899 -9.70 -3.87 52.17
N GLU A 900 -10.50 -2.80 52.24
CA GLU A 900 -11.92 -2.85 52.63
C GLU A 900 -12.77 -3.66 51.65
N ARG A 901 -12.39 -3.67 50.37
CA ARG A 901 -13.12 -4.38 49.30
C ARG A 901 -12.41 -5.64 48.81
N ASP A 902 -11.18 -5.88 49.27
CA ASP A 902 -10.29 -6.94 48.78
C ASP A 902 -10.15 -6.98 47.24
N ILE A 903 -10.01 -5.79 46.62
CA ILE A 903 -9.91 -5.66 45.16
C ILE A 903 -8.52 -5.16 44.76
N THR A 904 -7.90 -5.83 43.78
CA THR A 904 -6.63 -5.39 43.19
C THR A 904 -6.83 -4.18 42.30
N VAL A 905 -6.15 -3.08 42.62
CA VAL A 905 -6.25 -1.78 41.92
C VAL A 905 -5.01 -1.47 41.08
N ILE A 906 -3.85 -2.03 41.44
CA ILE A 906 -2.63 -2.04 40.62
C ILE A 906 -2.19 -3.48 40.42
N SER A 907 -2.02 -3.86 39.14
CA SER A 907 -1.59 -5.18 38.70
C SER A 907 -0.47 -5.06 37.67
N ASN A 908 0.13 -6.19 37.30
CA ASN A 908 1.18 -6.29 36.28
C ASN A 908 2.30 -5.24 36.47
N ALA A 909 2.77 -5.09 37.70
CA ALA A 909 3.57 -3.95 38.11
C ALA A 909 4.96 -4.36 38.59
N VAL A 910 5.95 -3.55 38.22
CA VAL A 910 7.37 -3.80 38.47
C VAL A 910 8.10 -2.50 38.73
N ALA A 911 9.03 -2.52 39.66
CA ALA A 911 9.99 -1.46 39.93
C ALA A 911 11.41 -2.00 39.80
N GLU A 912 12.33 -1.21 39.26
CA GLU A 912 13.75 -1.52 39.27
C GLU A 912 14.52 -0.45 40.03
N PHE A 913 15.42 -0.89 40.89
CA PHE A 913 16.26 -0.06 41.74
C PHE A 913 17.71 -0.04 41.24
N SER A 914 18.45 0.99 41.63
CA SER A 914 19.87 1.16 41.29
C SER A 914 20.80 0.14 41.96
N GLU A 915 20.33 -0.51 43.01
CA GLU A 915 21.04 -1.52 43.79
C GLU A 915 20.05 -2.64 44.19
N PRO A 916 20.54 -3.80 44.66
CA PRO A 916 19.69 -4.89 45.13
C PRO A 916 18.67 -4.41 46.18
N ALA A 917 17.40 -4.73 45.96
CA ALA A 917 16.33 -4.44 46.89
C ALA A 917 16.58 -5.14 48.23
N LYS A 918 16.43 -4.42 49.33
CA LYS A 918 16.61 -4.95 50.68
C LYS A 918 15.35 -4.66 51.47
N ILE A 919 14.77 -5.73 52.05
CA ILE A 919 13.63 -5.61 52.95
C ILE A 919 14.05 -4.66 54.07
N SER A 920 13.47 -3.47 54.01
CA SER A 920 13.65 -2.45 55.01
C SER A 920 12.49 -2.62 55.97
N VAL A 921 12.80 -2.71 57.26
CA VAL A 921 11.75 -2.50 58.27
C VAL A 921 11.23 -1.12 57.96
N ALA A 922 9.97 -1.03 57.53
CA ALA A 922 9.31 0.24 57.42
C ALA A 922 9.61 0.97 58.75
N LYS A 923 9.87 2.28 58.73
CA LYS A 923 9.66 3.06 59.94
C LYS A 923 8.15 3.05 60.24
N SER A 924 7.57 1.87 60.46
CA SER A 924 6.17 1.64 60.77
C SER A 924 6.01 1.80 62.26
N ASN A 925 5.11 2.71 62.62
CA ASN A 925 4.52 2.87 63.94
C ASN A 925 5.41 3.51 65.01
N LEU A 926 5.68 4.81 64.81
CA LEU A 926 5.57 5.84 65.87
C LEU A 926 4.76 7.03 65.34
#